data_AF-A0A255DSE7-F1
#
_entry.id   AF-A0A255DSE7-F1
#
_cell.length_a   1.000
_cell.length_b   1.000
_cell.length_c   1.000
_cell.angle_alpha   90.00
_cell.angle_beta   90.00
_cell.angle_gamma   90.00
#
_symmetry.space_group_name_H-M   'P 1'
#
loop_
_entity.id
_entity.type
_entity.pdbx_description
1 polymer ?
#
loop_
_entity_poly.entity_id
_entity_poly.type
_entity_poly.pdbx_seq_one_letter_code
_entity_poly.pdbx_strand_id
1 'polypeptide(L)'
;MKASAYVGRVGGLAVSLGIGAALASANAIAWADTGDSGGTHATASAGGHAGPQTAKATASAKPRASTQTSVTSPAAQATVAATAVTPTASASPAPRNPLRSAESAIASFETALEGAYAANRSGGGGATTPRAAAAAAVTSAATTSPSASAAHIVVPPNLTAVFQQVIYTPLHAVVQAWILSQIGRQVDDFINTATGSFVIGNGADGTDSHPDGGAGGWLLGDGGAGWDSTEDGAVGGAGGAGGALGNGGKGGSGGAGAAGGAGGAGGSLMGIGGTGGDGGAGAAGGAGGDATGLVFGIGGHGGVGGDGPDGGRGGNGGNGAAFLGSGGDGGNAGKSNVGGDATGLPALGGAGGTAGWLGSHGAVGKSGVTAAAQTASGSLPVLSSAGTWLTTSDGQVVILHGVNEVYKLAPYEPSASGFNEADAQFLADNGFNAVRLGVIWAAVEPEPGVFDTAYLDSIQQTVNMLADNGIYTIIDMHQDLYSGTFYGEGAPAWASDGGGLPNKNAGFPGNYYVNPALNHAWDAFWGNADAPNGIGLEDNYALAWENVASYFSGNSAVIGYDVMNEPFPGANYPVAILGGSFFATQQLTPMYNQAAAAIRAVDPNTPLYLEPPNPAVTEIPTLLGIPVALLGHVNDPNVVLAFHDYCGPIGGALCTKIANTLAVQAQNYSKSHNVPAVMDEFGATSDASILTKEMAAGDRYLMSWSEWAYTGVGDVTGSPDVEALVYDPTLPPVGDNVNTGNLAILASPYPQLVSGTPNSWSFNNGTFDFSYSTAKVDGSGAFADGALTTISVPAVEYPNGYTVTVTGGHVVSTANAAQLVIASDSGAATVSVVVSPA
;
A
#
# COMPACT_ATOMS: atom_id res chain seq x y z
N MET A 1 4.85 -17.01 38.89
CA MET A 1 3.58 -17.07 38.12
C MET A 1 3.80 -18.07 36.99
N LYS A 2 2.88 -19.03 36.79
CA LYS A 2 3.11 -20.25 35.98
C LYS A 2 2.76 -20.02 34.50
N ALA A 3 3.77 -19.76 33.67
CA ALA A 3 3.65 -19.58 32.21
C ALA A 3 3.07 -20.82 31.49
N SER A 4 3.19 -22.02 32.08
CA SER A 4 2.67 -23.27 31.50
C SER A 4 1.14 -23.39 31.50
N ALA A 5 0.42 -22.57 32.28
CA ALA A 5 -1.04 -22.58 32.30
C ALA A 5 -1.68 -21.74 31.17
N TYR A 6 -0.91 -20.85 30.54
CA TYR A 6 -1.37 -20.01 29.42
C TYR A 6 -1.19 -20.72 28.06
N VAL A 7 -0.08 -21.43 27.87
CA VAL A 7 0.21 -22.17 26.62
C VAL A 7 -0.84 -23.26 26.34
N GLY A 8 -1.33 -23.95 27.39
CA GLY A 8 -2.38 -24.96 27.23
C GLY A 8 -3.78 -24.43 26.92
N ARG A 9 -4.05 -23.14 27.21
CA ARG A 9 -5.34 -22.50 26.90
C ARG A 9 -5.37 -21.89 25.50
N VAL A 10 -4.23 -21.40 25.01
CA VAL A 10 -4.07 -20.93 23.62
C VAL A 10 -4.18 -22.10 22.63
N GLY A 11 -3.57 -23.25 22.95
CA GLY A 11 -3.68 -24.45 22.11
C GLY A 11 -5.09 -25.04 22.02
N GLY A 12 -5.91 -24.90 23.06
CA GLY A 12 -7.32 -25.35 23.03
C GLY A 12 -8.27 -24.41 22.28
N LEU A 13 -7.94 -23.11 22.22
CA LEU A 13 -8.74 -22.11 21.51
C LEU A 13 -8.50 -22.16 19.99
N ALA A 14 -7.26 -22.40 19.55
CA ALA A 14 -6.92 -22.63 18.14
C ALA A 14 -7.69 -23.85 17.53
N VAL A 15 -8.02 -24.85 18.35
CA VAL A 15 -8.81 -26.02 17.93
C VAL A 15 -10.31 -25.69 17.82
N SER A 16 -10.82 -24.66 18.52
CA SER A 16 -12.22 -24.22 18.43
C SER A 16 -12.46 -23.14 17.37
N LEU A 17 -11.41 -22.50 16.86
CA LEU A 17 -11.42 -21.52 15.76
C LEU A 17 -11.24 -22.16 14.36
N GLY A 18 -11.55 -23.45 14.18
CA GLY A 18 -11.46 -24.12 12.87
C GLY A 18 -10.05 -24.48 12.38
N ILE A 19 -8.97 -23.90 12.94
CA ILE A 19 -7.57 -24.20 12.58
C ILE A 19 -7.20 -25.66 12.91
N GLY A 20 -7.81 -26.25 13.94
CA GLY A 20 -7.61 -27.66 14.32
C GLY A 20 -8.22 -28.69 13.36
N ALA A 21 -9.26 -28.34 12.59
CA ALA A 21 -9.95 -29.27 11.70
C ALA A 21 -9.16 -29.56 10.41
N ALA A 22 -8.38 -28.58 9.93
CA ALA A 22 -7.46 -28.74 8.80
C ALA A 22 -6.26 -29.65 9.16
N LEU A 23 -5.86 -29.71 10.43
CA LEU A 23 -4.76 -30.57 10.90
C LEU A 23 -5.19 -32.02 11.21
N ALA A 24 -6.49 -32.26 11.45
CA ALA A 24 -7.02 -33.60 11.77
C ALA A 24 -7.51 -34.40 10.54
N SER A 25 -7.63 -33.77 9.37
CA SER A 25 -8.07 -34.42 8.13
C SER A 25 -6.94 -34.94 7.24
N ALA A 26 -5.68 -34.63 7.55
CA ALA A 26 -4.52 -35.26 6.94
C ALA A 26 -4.20 -36.59 7.64
N ASN A 27 -5.00 -37.64 7.36
CA ASN A 27 -4.67 -38.98 7.82
C ASN A 27 -3.39 -39.48 7.15
N ALA A 28 -2.33 -39.55 7.95
CA ALA A 28 -1.16 -40.37 7.69
C ALA A 28 -1.60 -41.84 7.55
N ILE A 29 -1.51 -42.39 6.35
CA ILE A 29 -1.39 -43.84 6.16
C ILE A 29 0.10 -44.12 6.01
N ALA A 30 0.71 -44.55 7.11
CA ALA A 30 1.96 -45.28 7.05
C ALA A 30 1.68 -46.69 6.50
N TRP A 31 2.43 -47.12 5.48
CA TRP A 31 2.76 -48.54 5.40
C TRP A 31 4.17 -48.78 4.91
N ALA A 32 4.83 -49.66 5.65
CA ALA A 32 6.15 -50.18 5.41
C ALA A 32 6.11 -51.32 4.38
N ASP A 33 7.27 -51.54 3.80
CA ASP A 33 7.65 -52.54 2.82
C ASP A 33 7.34 -54.00 3.25
N THR A 34 6.72 -54.78 2.36
CA THR A 34 6.94 -56.23 2.19
C THR A 34 6.46 -56.72 0.81
N GLY A 35 7.39 -57.17 -0.03
CA GLY A 35 7.35 -58.49 -0.69
C GLY A 35 6.47 -58.72 -1.93
N ASP A 36 7.14 -58.76 -3.10
CA ASP A 36 6.94 -59.61 -4.30
C ASP A 36 5.58 -60.28 -4.58
N SER A 37 5.03 -60.03 -5.79
CA SER A 37 5.06 -60.99 -6.93
C SER A 37 4.25 -60.52 -8.16
N GLY A 38 4.93 -60.43 -9.31
CA GLY A 38 4.48 -60.93 -10.63
C GLY A 38 3.38 -60.22 -11.44
N GLY A 39 3.75 -59.76 -12.66
CA GLY A 39 2.94 -60.06 -13.85
C GLY A 39 2.50 -58.94 -14.81
N THR A 40 3.38 -58.61 -15.75
CA THR A 40 3.14 -58.42 -17.21
C THR A 40 2.25 -57.29 -17.81
N HIS A 41 2.93 -56.47 -18.64
CA HIS A 41 2.59 -55.95 -19.98
C HIS A 41 1.40 -54.99 -20.20
N ALA A 42 1.67 -53.76 -20.65
CA ALA A 42 1.67 -53.40 -22.08
C ALA A 42 2.12 -51.95 -22.35
N THR A 43 2.99 -51.82 -23.34
CA THR A 43 3.53 -50.60 -23.98
C THR A 43 2.59 -50.05 -25.06
N ALA A 44 2.56 -48.73 -25.28
CA ALA A 44 2.37 -48.16 -26.62
C ALA A 44 2.91 -46.71 -26.69
N SER A 45 3.50 -46.38 -27.83
CA SER A 45 4.34 -45.21 -28.12
C SER A 45 3.63 -44.09 -28.87
N ALA A 46 4.22 -42.90 -28.78
CA ALA A 46 4.37 -41.82 -29.75
C ALA A 46 3.70 -41.89 -31.14
N GLY A 47 3.20 -40.72 -31.58
CA GLY A 47 3.00 -40.37 -32.98
C GLY A 47 2.67 -38.87 -33.13
N GLY A 48 3.61 -38.07 -33.61
CA GLY A 48 3.35 -36.72 -34.13
C GLY A 48 3.05 -36.73 -35.63
N HIS A 49 2.56 -35.61 -36.18
CA HIS A 49 2.70 -35.11 -37.57
C HIS A 49 1.97 -33.75 -37.66
N ALA A 50 2.67 -32.64 -37.94
CA ALA A 50 3.01 -32.08 -39.26
C ALA A 50 1.85 -31.32 -39.95
N GLY A 51 2.02 -30.01 -40.11
CA GLY A 51 1.13 -29.13 -40.89
C GLY A 51 1.42 -29.12 -42.40
N PRO A 52 0.77 -28.22 -43.16
CA PRO A 52 1.41 -27.68 -44.36
C PRO A 52 1.13 -26.18 -44.68
N GLN A 53 2.22 -25.48 -45.01
CA GLN A 53 2.50 -24.52 -46.10
C GLN A 53 1.47 -23.54 -46.74
N THR A 54 1.84 -22.25 -46.64
CA THR A 54 1.96 -21.16 -47.65
C THR A 54 0.79 -20.70 -48.55
N ALA A 55 0.56 -19.38 -48.56
CA ALA A 55 0.19 -18.60 -49.77
C ALA A 55 0.74 -17.16 -49.71
N LYS A 56 1.29 -16.68 -50.84
CA LYS A 56 1.67 -15.28 -51.14
C LYS A 56 0.53 -14.60 -51.90
N ALA A 57 0.25 -13.32 -51.64
CA ALA A 57 -0.22 -12.37 -52.66
C ALA A 57 -0.05 -10.90 -52.21
N THR A 58 0.41 -10.10 -53.17
CA THR A 58 0.62 -8.64 -53.19
C THR A 58 -0.67 -7.85 -53.50
N ALA A 59 -0.81 -6.61 -53.02
CA ALA A 59 -1.11 -5.41 -53.86
C ALA A 59 -1.37 -4.10 -53.06
N SER A 60 -0.72 -3.05 -53.56
CA SER A 60 -0.89 -1.59 -53.40
C SER A 60 -2.31 -1.00 -53.22
N ALA A 61 -2.38 0.10 -52.45
CA ALA A 61 -3.11 1.33 -52.81
C ALA A 61 -2.55 2.58 -52.08
N LYS A 62 -2.17 3.60 -52.86
CA LYS A 62 -2.00 5.04 -52.50
C LYS A 62 -3.33 5.76 -52.89
N PRO A 63 -3.55 7.11 -52.79
CA PRO A 63 -2.80 8.22 -52.17
C PRO A 63 -3.68 9.31 -51.48
N ARG A 64 -3.09 10.30 -50.77
CA ARG A 64 -3.27 11.74 -51.08
C ARG A 64 -2.40 12.69 -50.24
N ALA A 65 -1.65 13.53 -50.96
CA ALA A 65 -1.20 14.87 -50.54
C ALA A 65 -2.44 15.79 -50.42
N SER A 66 -2.48 16.97 -49.82
CA SER A 66 -1.52 18.02 -49.45
C SER A 66 -2.27 18.85 -48.37
N THR A 67 -1.75 19.79 -47.58
CA THR A 67 -0.99 21.02 -47.88
C THR A 67 -1.12 21.80 -46.57
N GLN A 68 -0.05 22.27 -45.95
CA GLN A 68 -0.15 23.52 -45.18
C GLN A 68 1.08 24.39 -45.44
N THR A 69 0.73 25.63 -45.73
CA THR A 69 1.49 26.73 -46.28
C THR A 69 2.52 27.29 -45.32
N SER A 70 3.73 27.50 -45.84
CA SER A 70 4.75 28.37 -45.26
C SER A 70 4.28 29.83 -45.28
N VAL A 71 4.27 30.48 -44.12
CA VAL A 71 4.36 31.94 -44.01
C VAL A 71 5.68 32.24 -43.30
N THR A 72 6.51 33.06 -43.95
CA THR A 72 7.82 33.48 -43.45
C THR A 72 7.78 34.93 -42.97
N SER A 73 8.57 35.16 -41.91
CA SER A 73 9.24 36.42 -41.48
C SER A 73 8.53 37.29 -40.43
N PRO A 74 9.27 38.05 -39.59
CA PRO A 74 10.74 38.13 -39.45
C PRO A 74 11.27 37.92 -38.02
N ALA A 75 12.57 37.60 -37.96
CA ALA A 75 13.39 37.57 -36.77
C ALA A 75 13.36 38.90 -35.99
N ALA A 76 13.00 38.82 -34.71
CA ALA A 76 13.42 39.80 -33.71
C ALA A 76 14.58 39.18 -32.92
N GLN A 77 15.80 39.62 -33.24
CA GLN A 77 16.97 39.41 -32.38
C GLN A 77 16.77 40.21 -31.10
N ALA A 78 16.36 39.54 -30.03
CA ALA A 78 16.52 40.03 -28.67
C ALA A 78 17.68 39.28 -28.03
N THR A 79 18.89 39.81 -28.16
CA THR A 79 20.01 39.53 -27.27
C THR A 79 19.59 39.88 -25.84
N VAL A 80 19.16 38.89 -25.06
CA VAL A 80 19.04 39.02 -23.61
C VAL A 80 20.30 38.40 -23.01
N ALA A 81 21.19 39.27 -22.56
CA ALA A 81 22.34 38.89 -21.75
C ALA A 81 21.84 38.14 -20.52
N ALA A 82 22.37 36.93 -20.29
CA ALA A 82 22.22 36.19 -19.06
C ALA A 82 22.72 37.06 -17.90
N THR A 83 21.77 37.73 -17.24
CA THR A 83 22.03 38.42 -15.98
C THR A 83 21.65 37.42 -14.92
N ALA A 84 22.63 36.95 -14.16
CA ALA A 84 22.43 36.08 -13.02
C ALA A 84 21.39 36.70 -12.08
N VAL A 85 20.18 36.13 -12.08
CA VAL A 85 19.17 36.39 -11.06
C VAL A 85 19.52 35.48 -9.89
N THR A 86 20.20 36.04 -8.90
CA THR A 86 20.35 35.44 -7.57
C THR A 86 18.97 35.38 -6.91
N PRO A 87 18.42 34.20 -6.57
CA PRO A 87 17.24 34.13 -5.73
C PRO A 87 17.67 34.41 -4.29
N THR A 88 17.33 35.58 -3.77
CA THR A 88 17.35 35.88 -2.34
C THR A 88 16.17 35.18 -1.67
N ALA A 89 16.36 33.92 -1.26
CA ALA A 89 15.61 33.33 -0.16
C ALA A 89 16.43 33.55 1.12
N SER A 90 15.86 34.25 2.11
CA SER A 90 16.51 34.49 3.40
C SER A 90 16.75 33.15 4.10
N ALA A 91 18.01 32.73 4.13
CA ALA A 91 18.46 31.60 4.93
C ALA A 91 18.15 31.86 6.41
N SER A 92 17.29 31.01 6.97
CA SER A 92 17.29 30.76 8.41
C SER A 92 18.70 30.28 8.81
N PRO A 93 19.29 30.72 9.93
CA PRO A 93 20.66 30.36 10.25
C PRO A 93 20.78 28.84 10.42
N ALA A 94 21.64 28.23 9.59
CA ALA A 94 21.89 26.79 9.60
C ALA A 94 22.23 26.30 11.03
N PRO A 95 21.68 25.14 11.47
CA PRO A 95 22.16 24.49 12.68
C PRO A 95 23.66 24.18 12.51
N ARG A 96 24.46 24.36 13.56
CA ARG A 96 25.90 24.08 13.48
C ARG A 96 26.13 22.62 13.12
N ASN A 97 26.90 22.42 12.06
CA ASN A 97 27.06 21.16 11.33
C ASN A 97 27.79 20.07 12.16
N PRO A 98 27.19 18.91 12.46
CA PRO A 98 27.82 17.80 13.19
C PRO A 98 29.03 17.19 12.47
N LEU A 99 29.19 17.44 11.17
CA LEU A 99 30.38 17.08 10.39
C LEU A 99 31.68 17.68 10.96
N ARG A 100 31.65 18.91 11.48
CA ARG A 100 32.85 19.55 12.04
C ARG A 100 33.34 18.92 13.34
N SER A 101 32.44 18.27 14.09
CA SER A 101 32.77 17.55 15.32
C SER A 101 33.38 16.17 15.04
N ALA A 102 32.96 15.51 13.97
CA ALA A 102 33.58 14.28 13.48
C ALA A 102 34.94 14.56 12.82
N GLU A 103 35.06 15.60 11.99
CA GLU A 103 36.33 16.05 11.40
C GLU A 103 37.38 16.39 12.46
N SER A 104 36.96 17.03 13.57
CA SER A 104 37.87 17.35 14.68
C SER A 104 38.24 16.14 15.54
N ALA A 105 37.37 15.14 15.67
CA ALA A 105 37.69 13.87 16.31
C ALA A 105 38.66 13.02 15.46
N ILE A 106 38.47 13.01 14.13
CA ILE A 106 39.36 12.35 13.16
C ILE A 106 40.73 13.02 13.16
N ALA A 107 40.80 14.35 13.07
CA ALA A 107 42.07 15.08 13.15
C ALA A 107 42.80 14.85 14.49
N SER A 108 42.05 14.68 15.59
CA SER A 108 42.62 14.37 16.91
C SER A 108 43.17 12.93 16.98
N PHE A 109 42.53 11.98 16.30
CA PHE A 109 42.97 10.59 16.21
C PHE A 109 44.20 10.45 15.29
N GLU A 110 44.21 11.12 14.14
CA GLU A 110 45.38 11.21 13.25
C GLU A 110 46.59 11.81 13.97
N THR A 111 46.40 12.92 14.69
CA THR A 111 47.47 13.56 15.48
C THR A 111 47.99 12.64 16.60
N ALA A 112 47.10 11.87 17.25
CA ALA A 112 47.50 10.90 18.28
C ALA A 112 48.29 9.71 17.69
N LEU A 113 47.91 9.27 16.49
CA LEU A 113 48.60 8.18 15.78
C LEU A 113 49.98 8.61 15.28
N GLU A 114 50.10 9.83 14.71
CA GLU A 114 51.39 10.40 14.31
C GLU A 114 52.32 10.64 15.51
N GLY A 115 51.77 11.09 16.65
CA GLY A 115 52.51 11.26 17.90
C GLY A 115 53.04 9.93 18.47
N ALA A 116 52.25 8.85 18.41
CA ALA A 116 52.67 7.51 18.81
C ALA A 116 53.78 6.96 17.88
N TYR A 117 53.74 7.29 16.59
CA TYR A 117 54.74 6.90 15.60
C TYR A 117 56.07 7.66 15.75
N ALA A 118 56.02 8.95 16.10
CA ALA A 118 57.20 9.78 16.36
C ALA A 118 57.94 9.36 17.64
N ALA A 119 57.20 9.02 18.71
CA ALA A 119 57.76 8.52 19.97
C ALA A 119 58.53 7.20 19.82
N ASN A 120 58.16 6.37 18.83
CA ASN A 120 58.80 5.09 18.55
C ASN A 120 60.13 5.23 17.79
N ARG A 121 60.45 6.41 17.24
CA ARG A 121 61.68 6.69 16.48
C ARG A 121 62.79 7.35 17.31
N SER A 122 62.47 7.96 18.46
CA SER A 122 63.41 8.82 19.21
C SER A 122 63.96 8.24 20.51
N GLY A 123 63.81 6.94 20.80
CA GLY A 123 64.24 6.36 22.07
C GLY A 123 64.87 4.96 21.96
N GLY A 124 66.13 4.90 21.58
CA GLY A 124 66.95 3.69 21.72
C GLY A 124 67.42 3.49 23.16
N GLY A 125 67.27 2.25 23.66
CA GLY A 125 68.07 1.70 24.76
C GLY A 125 67.38 1.64 26.14
N GLY A 126 66.87 0.45 26.51
CA GLY A 126 66.57 0.08 27.90
C GLY A 126 65.27 -0.71 28.06
N ALA A 127 65.38 -1.98 28.44
CA ALA A 127 64.26 -2.90 28.59
C ALA A 127 63.32 -2.52 29.75
N THR A 128 62.11 -2.04 29.43
CA THR A 128 60.87 -2.20 30.23
C THR A 128 59.66 -2.26 29.29
N THR A 129 58.61 -2.95 29.73
CA THR A 129 57.44 -3.42 28.95
C THR A 129 56.56 -2.31 28.34
N PRO A 130 56.03 -2.42 27.09
CA PRO A 130 55.33 -1.32 26.40
C PRO A 130 53.84 -1.14 26.75
N ARG A 131 53.27 -1.94 27.66
CA ARG A 131 51.82 -2.04 27.83
C ARG A 131 51.18 -0.90 28.66
N ALA A 132 51.98 -0.06 29.32
CA ALA A 132 51.47 0.98 30.23
C ALA A 132 51.33 2.38 29.59
N ALA A 133 52.09 2.70 28.53
CA ALA A 133 52.08 4.04 27.94
C ALA A 133 50.88 4.29 27.00
N ALA A 134 50.43 3.27 26.26
CA ALA A 134 49.25 3.36 25.40
C ALA A 134 47.94 3.56 26.18
N ALA A 135 47.85 3.00 27.39
CA ALA A 135 46.66 3.14 28.24
C ALA A 135 46.51 4.58 28.82
N ALA A 136 47.61 5.31 29.02
CA ALA A 136 47.63 6.64 29.61
C ALA A 136 47.24 7.76 28.61
N ALA A 137 47.55 7.60 27.32
CA ALA A 137 47.17 8.55 26.27
C ALA A 137 45.66 8.52 25.96
N VAL A 138 45.05 7.33 26.04
CA VAL A 138 43.60 7.13 25.84
C VAL A 138 42.79 7.73 27.00
N THR A 139 43.35 7.80 28.21
CA THR A 139 42.66 8.38 29.38
C THR A 139 42.75 9.90 29.45
N SER A 140 43.77 10.52 28.87
CA SER A 140 43.95 11.98 28.95
C SER A 140 43.17 12.75 27.87
N ALA A 141 42.86 12.13 26.72
CA ALA A 141 41.92 12.69 25.73
C ALA A 141 40.46 12.75 26.24
N ALA A 142 40.12 11.98 27.28
CA ALA A 142 38.76 11.89 27.82
C ALA A 142 38.39 13.00 28.84
N THR A 143 39.29 13.96 29.14
CA THR A 143 39.11 14.90 30.28
C THR A 143 39.03 16.38 29.94
N THR A 144 38.80 16.77 28.68
CA THR A 144 38.43 18.16 28.37
C THR A 144 36.98 18.24 27.90
N SER A 145 36.08 18.51 28.83
CA SER A 145 34.69 18.88 28.52
C SER A 145 34.64 20.34 28.06
N PRO A 146 34.21 20.66 26.83
CA PRO A 146 33.55 21.92 26.57
C PRO A 146 32.09 21.79 27.01
N SER A 147 31.60 22.77 27.75
CA SER A 147 30.21 22.93 28.20
C SER A 147 29.20 22.58 27.09
N ALA A 148 28.48 21.47 27.29
CA ALA A 148 27.42 21.02 26.39
C ALA A 148 26.26 22.01 26.44
N SER A 149 26.09 22.77 25.36
CA SER A 149 24.76 23.23 24.97
C SER A 149 24.00 21.96 24.60
N ALA A 150 22.84 21.70 25.19
CA ALA A 150 22.02 20.53 24.86
C ALA A 150 21.67 20.58 23.37
N ALA A 151 22.40 19.83 22.56
CA ALA A 151 22.02 19.54 21.19
C ALA A 151 20.74 18.71 21.26
N HIS A 152 19.72 19.09 20.51
CA HIS A 152 18.52 18.28 20.33
C HIS A 152 18.95 16.89 19.85
N ILE A 153 18.86 15.89 20.74
CA ILE A 153 18.92 14.49 20.35
C ILE A 153 17.62 14.25 19.58
N VAL A 154 17.71 14.17 18.25
CA VAL A 154 16.67 13.50 17.48
C VAL A 154 16.71 12.05 17.95
N VAL A 155 15.64 11.60 18.61
CA VAL A 155 15.51 10.20 19.02
C VAL A 155 15.52 9.37 17.73
N PRO A 156 16.48 8.45 17.55
CA PRO A 156 16.54 7.64 16.33
C PRO A 156 15.22 6.88 16.15
N PRO A 157 14.70 6.78 14.92
CA PRO A 157 13.34 6.28 14.68
C PRO A 157 13.17 4.80 15.03
N ASN A 158 14.25 4.02 14.98
CA ASN A 158 14.25 2.59 15.28
C ASN A 158 15.63 2.11 15.78
N LEU A 159 15.71 0.83 16.18
CA LEU A 159 16.96 0.23 16.69
C LEU A 159 18.04 0.09 15.61
N THR A 160 17.67 -0.09 14.35
CA THR A 160 18.62 -0.13 13.23
C THR A 160 19.36 1.20 13.09
N ALA A 161 18.66 2.33 13.20
CA ALA A 161 19.26 3.67 13.18
C ALA A 161 20.20 3.92 14.37
N VAL A 162 19.85 3.43 15.56
CA VAL A 162 20.75 3.46 16.73
C VAL A 162 22.03 2.66 16.43
N PHE A 163 21.88 1.43 15.93
CA PHE A 163 23.03 0.58 15.60
C PHE A 163 23.93 1.20 14.52
N GLN A 164 23.32 1.79 13.48
CA GLN A 164 24.04 2.50 12.43
C GLN A 164 24.94 3.61 13.03
N GLN A 165 24.36 4.47 13.87
CA GLN A 165 25.06 5.64 14.40
C GLN A 165 26.13 5.25 15.43
N VAL A 166 25.84 4.28 16.29
CA VAL A 166 26.68 3.96 17.45
C VAL A 166 27.73 2.88 17.14
N ILE A 167 27.44 1.94 16.25
CA ILE A 167 28.28 0.77 15.98
C ILE A 167 28.84 0.81 14.57
N TYR A 168 27.97 0.82 13.55
CA TYR A 168 28.42 0.64 12.18
C TYR A 168 29.26 1.82 11.67
N THR A 169 28.76 3.05 11.83
CA THR A 169 29.42 4.26 11.31
C THR A 169 30.83 4.45 11.87
N PRO A 170 31.08 4.33 13.20
CA PRO A 170 32.44 4.41 13.74
C PRO A 170 33.34 3.27 13.27
N LEU A 171 32.81 2.04 13.20
CA LEU A 171 33.56 0.87 12.75
C LEU A 171 33.99 1.01 11.29
N HIS A 172 33.05 1.39 10.41
CA HIS A 172 33.30 1.66 9.00
C HIS A 172 34.36 2.75 8.82
N ALA A 173 34.25 3.86 9.56
CA ALA A 173 35.26 4.94 9.50
C ALA A 173 36.68 4.47 9.87
N VAL A 174 36.82 3.60 10.87
CA VAL A 174 38.12 3.02 11.24
C VAL A 174 38.67 2.12 10.13
N VAL A 175 37.81 1.31 9.50
CA VAL A 175 38.19 0.45 8.38
C VAL A 175 38.64 1.30 7.18
N GLN A 176 37.91 2.36 6.85
CA GLN A 176 38.29 3.28 5.78
C GLN A 176 39.60 4.01 6.08
N ALA A 177 39.79 4.49 7.31
CA ALA A 177 41.04 5.11 7.73
C ALA A 177 42.24 4.15 7.61
N TRP A 178 42.05 2.86 7.90
CA TRP A 178 43.08 1.84 7.71
C TRP A 178 43.43 1.67 6.22
N ILE A 179 42.43 1.36 5.38
CA ILE A 179 42.59 1.11 3.94
C ILE A 179 43.28 2.29 3.24
N LEU A 180 42.94 3.52 3.64
CA LEU A 180 43.47 4.74 3.03
C LEU A 180 44.83 5.17 3.63
N SER A 181 45.29 4.56 4.72
CA SER A 181 46.58 4.89 5.33
C SER A 181 47.77 4.32 4.55
N GLN A 182 48.92 4.99 4.63
CA GLN A 182 50.14 4.53 3.95
C GLN A 182 50.63 3.16 4.46
N ILE A 183 50.43 2.88 5.75
CA ILE A 183 50.82 1.61 6.36
C ILE A 183 49.80 0.54 5.99
N GLY A 184 48.51 0.84 6.08
CA GLY A 184 47.42 -0.05 5.69
C GLY A 184 47.59 -0.55 4.27
N ARG A 185 47.78 0.35 3.29
CA ARG A 185 48.05 -0.03 1.89
C ARG A 185 49.19 -1.05 1.74
N GLN A 186 50.33 -0.86 2.42
CA GLN A 186 51.44 -1.82 2.34
C GLN A 186 51.08 -3.19 2.91
N VAL A 187 50.33 -3.21 4.01
CA VAL A 187 49.88 -4.44 4.66
C VAL A 187 48.81 -5.13 3.82
N ASP A 188 47.85 -4.36 3.32
CA ASP A 188 46.75 -4.84 2.49
C ASP A 188 47.28 -5.40 1.16
N ASP A 189 48.22 -4.71 0.51
CA ASP A 189 48.91 -5.21 -0.70
C ASP A 189 49.62 -6.53 -0.44
N PHE A 190 50.30 -6.65 0.71
CA PHE A 190 50.94 -7.90 1.12
C PHE A 190 49.90 -9.01 1.34
N ILE A 191 48.80 -8.73 2.05
CA ILE A 191 47.72 -9.70 2.30
C ILE A 191 47.08 -10.15 0.99
N ASN A 192 46.73 -9.20 0.12
CA ASN A 192 46.11 -9.47 -1.16
C ASN A 192 47.03 -10.32 -2.06
N THR A 193 48.33 -9.98 -2.09
CA THR A 193 49.34 -10.74 -2.84
C THR A 193 49.54 -12.14 -2.26
N ALA A 194 49.68 -12.25 -0.93
CA ALA A 194 49.94 -13.51 -0.25
C ALA A 194 48.77 -14.50 -0.36
N THR A 195 47.54 -13.97 -0.40
CA THR A 195 46.32 -14.78 -0.59
C THR A 195 45.98 -15.03 -2.06
N GLY A 196 46.55 -14.25 -2.99
CA GLY A 196 46.20 -14.29 -4.40
C GLY A 196 44.77 -13.83 -4.69
N SER A 197 44.19 -13.01 -3.81
CA SER A 197 42.80 -12.53 -3.90
C SER A 197 42.68 -11.08 -3.42
N PHE A 198 41.64 -10.37 -3.85
CA PHE A 198 41.37 -9.02 -3.36
C PHE A 198 40.60 -9.09 -2.03
N VAL A 199 41.32 -9.14 -0.91
CA VAL A 199 40.77 -9.37 0.44
C VAL A 199 40.37 -8.05 1.10
N ILE A 200 41.26 -7.06 1.05
CA ILE A 200 41.11 -5.76 1.71
C ILE A 200 41.40 -4.66 0.70
N GLY A 201 40.48 -3.71 0.59
CA GLY A 201 40.63 -2.53 -0.26
C GLY A 201 39.31 -2.08 -0.85
N ASN A 202 39.21 -0.81 -1.22
CA ASN A 202 38.02 -0.31 -1.90
C ASN A 202 38.07 -0.66 -3.39
N GLY A 203 36.89 -0.85 -3.98
CA GLY A 203 36.73 -1.03 -5.40
C GLY A 203 37.14 0.21 -6.19
N ALA A 204 37.59 0.00 -7.43
CA ALA A 204 37.94 1.11 -8.32
C ALA A 204 36.66 1.78 -8.84
N ASP A 205 36.65 3.10 -8.91
CA ASP A 205 35.53 3.81 -9.55
C ASP A 205 35.50 3.52 -11.05
N GLY A 206 34.28 3.50 -11.58
CA GLY A 206 33.99 3.39 -12.99
C GLY A 206 34.54 4.58 -13.78
N THR A 207 34.79 4.32 -15.04
CA THR A 207 35.25 5.31 -16.03
C THR A 207 34.43 5.16 -17.30
N ASP A 208 34.45 6.14 -18.19
CA ASP A 208 33.84 6.04 -19.51
C ASP A 208 34.14 4.70 -20.24
N SER A 209 35.39 4.23 -20.19
CA SER A 209 35.79 2.97 -20.82
C SER A 209 35.38 1.69 -20.07
N HIS A 210 35.08 1.81 -18.78
CA HIS A 210 34.72 0.73 -17.85
C HIS A 210 33.72 1.31 -16.85
N PRO A 211 32.44 1.49 -17.26
CA PRO A 211 31.51 2.36 -16.54
C PRO A 211 31.18 1.85 -15.15
N ASP A 212 31.22 0.54 -14.92
CA ASP A 212 30.85 -0.03 -13.63
C ASP A 212 31.97 0.11 -12.59
N GLY A 213 31.58 0.43 -11.36
CA GLY A 213 32.45 0.42 -10.20
C GLY A 213 32.87 -1.00 -9.84
N GLY A 214 34.15 -1.17 -9.51
CA GLY A 214 34.70 -2.45 -9.06
C GLY A 214 34.20 -2.84 -7.66
N ALA A 215 34.16 -4.14 -7.39
CA ALA A 215 33.87 -4.62 -6.04
C ALA A 215 34.98 -4.28 -5.04
N GLY A 216 34.60 -4.03 -3.79
CA GLY A 216 35.52 -3.97 -2.66
C GLY A 216 36.16 -5.33 -2.35
N GLY A 217 37.19 -5.32 -1.53
CA GLY A 217 37.82 -6.53 -1.03
C GLY A 217 36.81 -7.38 -0.28
N TRP A 218 36.78 -8.69 -0.53
CA TRP A 218 35.69 -9.56 -0.04
C TRP A 218 35.57 -9.60 1.49
N LEU A 219 36.60 -9.20 2.24
CA LEU A 219 36.55 -9.06 3.69
C LEU A 219 36.23 -7.63 4.13
N LEU A 220 37.07 -6.66 3.75
CA LEU A 220 36.96 -5.26 4.15
C LEU A 220 37.10 -4.35 2.92
N GLY A 221 36.11 -3.52 2.67
CA GLY A 221 36.21 -2.53 1.60
C GLY A 221 34.85 -2.13 1.05
N ASP A 222 34.78 -0.88 0.60
CA ASP A 222 33.62 -0.33 -0.08
C ASP A 222 33.71 -0.64 -1.58
N GLY A 223 32.56 -0.74 -2.24
CA GLY A 223 32.52 -0.78 -3.69
C GLY A 223 32.86 0.57 -4.33
N GLY A 224 33.43 0.54 -5.53
CA GLY A 224 33.69 1.74 -6.32
C GLY A 224 32.41 2.35 -6.86
N ALA A 225 32.39 3.67 -7.06
CA ALA A 225 31.27 4.36 -7.70
C ALA A 225 31.17 3.98 -9.18
N GLY A 226 29.95 3.91 -9.72
CA GLY A 226 29.72 3.84 -11.15
C GLY A 226 30.01 5.18 -11.83
N TRP A 227 30.30 5.14 -13.12
CA TRP A 227 30.61 6.31 -13.92
C TRP A 227 29.36 7.14 -14.23
N ASP A 228 29.42 8.45 -13.94
CA ASP A 228 28.44 9.44 -14.38
C ASP A 228 28.59 9.70 -15.89
N SER A 229 27.63 9.22 -16.67
CA SER A 229 27.63 9.39 -18.12
C SER A 229 27.29 10.82 -18.50
N THR A 230 28.09 11.37 -19.43
CA THR A 230 27.81 12.68 -20.07
C THR A 230 27.44 12.54 -21.54
N GLU A 231 27.34 11.30 -22.03
CA GLU A 231 27.06 11.00 -23.44
C GLU A 231 25.59 10.66 -23.65
N ASP A 232 24.96 11.27 -24.64
CA ASP A 232 23.56 11.01 -25.00
C ASP A 232 23.33 9.51 -25.27
N GLY A 233 22.32 8.93 -24.62
CA GLY A 233 21.98 7.51 -24.76
C GLY A 233 22.88 6.52 -24.01
N ALA A 234 23.95 6.97 -23.34
CA ALA A 234 24.81 6.09 -22.55
C ALA A 234 24.32 6.01 -21.09
N VAL A 235 24.04 4.78 -20.64
CA VAL A 235 23.60 4.48 -19.27
C VAL A 235 24.68 4.82 -18.25
N GLY A 236 24.25 5.21 -17.05
CA GLY A 236 25.16 5.37 -15.93
C GLY A 236 25.73 4.03 -15.48
N GLY A 237 26.99 4.02 -15.05
CA GLY A 237 27.64 2.80 -14.59
C GLY A 237 27.05 2.26 -13.28
N ALA A 238 27.02 0.94 -13.11
CA ALA A 238 26.60 0.34 -11.86
C ALA A 238 27.64 0.59 -10.75
N GLY A 239 27.18 0.75 -9.51
CA GLY A 239 28.06 0.79 -8.35
C GLY A 239 28.60 -0.60 -7.99
N GLY A 240 29.83 -0.66 -7.51
CA GLY A 240 30.46 -1.90 -7.07
C GLY A 240 29.90 -2.42 -5.74
N ALA A 241 29.92 -3.74 -5.51
CA ALA A 241 29.53 -4.32 -4.23
C ALA A 241 30.59 -4.10 -3.15
N GLY A 242 30.16 -3.90 -1.90
CA GLY A 242 31.03 -3.92 -0.72
C GLY A 242 31.48 -5.33 -0.33
N GLY A 243 32.48 -5.42 0.55
CA GLY A 243 33.03 -6.67 1.09
C GLY A 243 32.12 -7.38 2.11
N ALA A 244 32.68 -8.10 3.08
CA ALA A 244 31.90 -8.56 4.23
C ALA A 244 31.49 -7.39 5.13
N LEU A 245 32.42 -6.47 5.36
CA LEU A 245 32.16 -5.17 5.97
C LEU A 245 32.53 -4.05 4.99
N GLY A 246 31.52 -3.32 4.54
CA GLY A 246 31.69 -2.22 3.60
C GLY A 246 30.37 -1.72 3.04
N ASN A 247 30.42 -0.54 2.44
CA ASN A 247 29.31 0.04 1.72
C ASN A 247 29.36 -0.33 0.23
N GLY A 248 28.20 -0.40 -0.40
CA GLY A 248 28.11 -0.45 -1.84
C GLY A 248 28.48 0.89 -2.46
N GLY A 249 29.04 0.86 -3.67
CA GLY A 249 29.34 2.04 -4.45
C GLY A 249 28.08 2.69 -5.00
N LYS A 250 28.06 4.01 -5.12
CA LYS A 250 26.96 4.74 -5.77
C LYS A 250 26.88 4.38 -7.26
N GLY A 251 25.68 4.22 -7.80
CA GLY A 251 25.44 4.15 -9.24
C GLY A 251 25.64 5.50 -9.93
N GLY A 252 26.20 5.49 -11.13
CA GLY A 252 26.44 6.69 -11.93
C GLY A 252 25.17 7.21 -12.59
N SER A 253 25.10 8.51 -12.83
CA SER A 253 24.01 9.14 -13.58
C SER A 253 24.02 8.76 -15.07
N GLY A 254 22.83 8.66 -15.67
CA GLY A 254 22.66 8.41 -17.09
C GLY A 254 22.80 9.68 -17.92
N GLY A 255 23.35 9.54 -19.13
CA GLY A 255 23.33 10.62 -20.12
C GLY A 255 21.91 10.86 -20.66
N ALA A 256 21.71 11.90 -21.48
CA ALA A 256 20.36 12.26 -21.93
C ALA A 256 19.63 11.07 -22.59
N GLY A 257 18.40 10.78 -22.15
CA GLY A 257 17.62 9.64 -22.65
C GLY A 257 18.07 8.26 -22.14
N ALA A 258 19.04 8.19 -21.21
CA ALA A 258 19.55 6.93 -20.66
C ALA A 258 19.34 6.82 -19.15
N ALA A 259 19.14 5.59 -18.69
CA ALA A 259 18.90 5.30 -17.28
C ALA A 259 20.13 5.55 -16.41
N GLY A 260 19.88 5.87 -15.14
CA GLY A 260 20.92 5.86 -14.11
C GLY A 260 21.36 4.42 -13.78
N GLY A 261 22.61 4.27 -13.36
CA GLY A 261 23.17 3.00 -12.92
C GLY A 261 22.65 2.57 -11.56
N ALA A 262 22.53 1.26 -11.34
CA ALA A 262 22.14 0.73 -10.04
C ALA A 262 23.22 0.99 -8.98
N GLY A 263 22.81 1.19 -7.73
CA GLY A 263 23.71 1.20 -6.59
C GLY A 263 24.27 -0.18 -6.31
N GLY A 264 25.51 -0.24 -5.82
CA GLY A 264 26.15 -1.50 -5.46
C GLY A 264 25.61 -2.07 -4.15
N ALA A 265 25.66 -3.39 -4.00
CA ALA A 265 25.23 -4.04 -2.77
C ALA A 265 26.12 -3.66 -1.58
N GLY A 266 25.51 -3.47 -0.41
CA GLY A 266 26.20 -3.35 0.87
C GLY A 266 26.84 -4.68 1.29
N GLY A 267 27.71 -4.62 2.29
CA GLY A 267 28.49 -5.77 2.71
C GLY A 267 27.68 -6.94 3.28
N SER A 268 28.16 -8.16 3.03
CA SER A 268 27.45 -9.42 3.35
C SER A 268 27.32 -9.75 4.84
N LEU A 269 28.09 -9.09 5.71
CA LEU A 269 27.95 -9.16 7.17
C LEU A 269 27.33 -7.88 7.72
N MET A 270 27.93 -6.73 7.36
CA MET A 270 27.46 -5.40 7.73
C MET A 270 27.75 -4.40 6.61
N GLY A 271 26.73 -3.69 6.14
CA GLY A 271 26.93 -2.69 5.09
C GLY A 271 25.76 -1.79 4.82
N ILE A 272 26.02 -0.67 4.15
CA ILE A 272 24.96 0.17 3.56
C ILE A 272 25.04 0.02 2.05
N GLY A 273 23.90 -0.15 1.39
CA GLY A 273 23.82 -0.21 -0.05
C GLY A 273 24.15 1.13 -0.69
N GLY A 274 24.72 1.11 -1.89
CA GLY A 274 24.99 2.31 -2.66
C GLY A 274 23.70 2.95 -3.17
N THR A 275 23.65 4.26 -3.28
CA THR A 275 22.50 4.93 -3.90
C THR A 275 22.48 4.65 -5.40
N GLY A 276 21.29 4.54 -5.99
CA GLY A 276 21.14 4.55 -7.44
C GLY A 276 21.56 5.87 -8.07
N GLY A 277 21.93 5.83 -9.34
CA GLY A 277 22.23 7.01 -10.14
C GLY A 277 20.98 7.67 -10.71
N ASP A 278 21.04 8.98 -10.94
CA ASP A 278 19.91 9.69 -11.53
C ASP A 278 19.76 9.36 -13.03
N GLY A 279 18.53 9.30 -13.52
CA GLY A 279 18.24 9.14 -14.94
C GLY A 279 18.49 10.42 -15.73
N GLY A 280 18.96 10.28 -16.97
CA GLY A 280 18.97 11.39 -17.92
C GLY A 280 17.56 11.78 -18.35
N ALA A 281 17.41 12.85 -19.14
CA ALA A 281 16.10 13.38 -19.54
C ALA A 281 15.11 12.28 -20.02
N GLY A 282 13.96 12.19 -19.35
CA GLY A 282 12.89 11.22 -19.59
C GLY A 282 13.21 9.77 -19.20
N ALA A 283 14.40 9.48 -18.67
CA ALA A 283 14.86 8.13 -18.37
C ALA A 283 14.79 7.80 -16.88
N ALA A 284 14.69 6.51 -16.56
CA ALA A 284 14.54 6.05 -15.20
C ALA A 284 15.80 6.28 -14.34
N GLY A 285 15.58 6.54 -13.05
CA GLY A 285 16.63 6.47 -12.04
C GLY A 285 17.05 5.03 -11.79
N GLY A 286 18.31 4.82 -11.42
CA GLY A 286 18.84 3.51 -11.05
C GLY A 286 18.30 3.07 -9.69
N ALA A 287 18.13 1.75 -9.50
CA ALA A 287 17.76 1.20 -8.20
C ALA A 287 18.86 1.44 -7.16
N GLY A 288 18.49 1.59 -5.90
CA GLY A 288 19.40 1.54 -4.78
C GLY A 288 19.94 0.13 -4.57
N GLY A 289 21.16 0.02 -4.06
CA GLY A 289 21.79 -1.26 -3.78
C GLY A 289 21.21 -1.92 -2.53
N ASP A 290 21.01 -3.22 -2.58
CA ASP A 290 20.57 -4.00 -1.43
C ASP A 290 21.66 -4.10 -0.35
N ALA A 291 21.26 -4.21 0.91
CA ALA A 291 22.17 -4.39 2.04
C ALA A 291 21.71 -5.56 2.92
N THR A 292 21.59 -6.75 2.33
CA THR A 292 21.09 -7.97 2.97
C THR A 292 22.10 -8.65 3.90
N GLY A 293 22.93 -7.86 4.59
CA GLY A 293 23.97 -8.36 5.48
C GLY A 293 23.40 -9.21 6.62
N LEU A 294 24.17 -10.20 7.09
CA LEU A 294 23.69 -11.15 8.12
C LEU A 294 23.28 -10.46 9.44
N VAL A 295 23.98 -9.39 9.84
CA VAL A 295 23.75 -8.72 11.13
C VAL A 295 23.07 -7.37 10.95
N PHE A 296 23.60 -6.55 10.05
CA PHE A 296 23.14 -5.19 9.82
C PHE A 296 23.19 -4.86 8.34
N GLY A 297 22.18 -4.14 7.86
CA GLY A 297 22.34 -3.44 6.60
C GLY A 297 21.17 -2.56 6.21
N ILE A 298 21.51 -1.38 5.67
CA ILE A 298 20.53 -0.39 5.23
C ILE A 298 20.63 -0.29 3.72
N GLY A 299 19.51 -0.49 3.04
CA GLY A 299 19.48 -0.40 1.59
C GLY A 299 19.79 1.02 1.09
N GLY A 300 20.35 1.11 -0.11
CA GLY A 300 20.64 2.38 -0.76
C GLY A 300 19.37 3.06 -1.27
N HIS A 301 19.37 4.38 -1.33
CA HIS A 301 18.27 5.13 -1.95
C HIS A 301 18.22 4.90 -3.45
N GLY A 302 17.03 4.87 -4.03
CA GLY A 302 16.84 4.91 -5.48
C GLY A 302 17.22 6.26 -6.09
N GLY A 303 17.67 6.23 -7.34
CA GLY A 303 18.00 7.43 -8.12
C GLY A 303 16.77 8.18 -8.60
N VAL A 304 16.89 9.48 -8.82
CA VAL A 304 15.79 10.31 -9.34
C VAL A 304 15.61 10.05 -10.84
N GLY A 305 14.37 9.90 -11.29
CA GLY A 305 14.06 9.83 -12.73
C GLY A 305 14.23 11.19 -13.41
N GLY A 306 14.66 11.21 -14.67
CA GLY A 306 14.90 12.45 -15.39
C GLY A 306 13.62 13.11 -15.91
N ASP A 307 13.57 14.44 -15.89
CA ASP A 307 12.45 15.21 -16.46
C ASP A 307 12.26 14.91 -17.97
N GLY A 308 11.01 14.78 -18.43
CA GLY A 308 10.69 14.46 -19.83
C GLY A 308 9.21 14.63 -20.17
N PRO A 309 8.77 14.22 -21.38
CA PRO A 309 7.36 14.30 -21.78
C PRO A 309 6.43 13.57 -20.79
N ASP A 310 6.79 12.36 -20.38
CA ASP A 310 6.09 11.62 -19.32
C ASP A 310 6.84 11.67 -17.97
N GLY A 311 8.12 12.06 -18.02
CA GLY A 311 9.07 11.93 -16.91
C GLY A 311 9.70 10.54 -16.87
N GLY A 312 10.85 10.42 -16.21
CA GLY A 312 11.50 9.15 -15.93
C GLY A 312 11.00 8.57 -14.61
N ARG A 313 10.85 7.25 -14.54
CA ARG A 313 10.50 6.55 -13.29
C ARG A 313 11.59 6.74 -12.24
N GLY A 314 11.20 6.94 -10.98
CA GLY A 314 12.15 6.90 -9.88
C GLY A 314 12.70 5.49 -9.66
N GLY A 315 13.98 5.37 -9.29
CA GLY A 315 14.56 4.07 -8.96
C GLY A 315 14.02 3.53 -7.63
N ASN A 316 13.84 2.21 -7.51
CA ASN A 316 13.44 1.60 -6.25
C ASN A 316 14.56 1.72 -5.21
N GLY A 317 14.21 1.83 -3.94
CA GLY A 317 15.15 1.73 -2.83
C GLY A 317 15.62 0.29 -2.62
N GLY A 318 16.86 0.11 -2.19
CA GLY A 318 17.42 -1.20 -1.88
C GLY A 318 16.85 -1.78 -0.58
N ASN A 319 16.85 -3.11 -0.49
CA ASN A 319 16.36 -3.85 0.67
C ASN A 319 17.35 -3.82 1.84
N GLY A 320 16.83 -3.80 3.07
CA GLY A 320 17.62 -3.93 4.28
C GLY A 320 17.94 -5.38 4.66
N ALA A 321 18.84 -5.56 5.62
CA ALA A 321 19.08 -6.84 6.27
C ALA A 321 17.84 -7.36 7.01
N ALA A 322 17.64 -8.68 7.07
CA ALA A 322 16.47 -9.28 7.71
C ALA A 322 16.30 -8.96 9.21
N PHE A 323 17.40 -8.67 9.93
CA PHE A 323 17.37 -8.39 11.37
C PHE A 323 17.45 -6.88 11.70
N LEU A 324 18.66 -6.30 11.71
CA LEU A 324 18.88 -4.86 11.87
C LEU A 324 19.00 -4.21 10.49
N GLY A 325 17.90 -4.18 9.74
CA GLY A 325 17.92 -3.59 8.41
C GLY A 325 16.73 -2.71 8.13
N SER A 326 17.03 -1.57 7.48
CA SER A 326 16.03 -0.64 6.98
C SER A 326 16.17 -0.58 5.47
N GLY A 327 15.05 -0.44 4.77
CA GLY A 327 15.09 -0.20 3.34
C GLY A 327 15.59 1.19 3.01
N GLY A 328 16.14 1.36 1.82
CA GLY A 328 16.42 2.67 1.25
C GLY A 328 15.14 3.31 0.71
N ASP A 329 15.08 4.64 0.71
CA ASP A 329 13.94 5.35 0.09
C ASP A 329 13.96 5.18 -1.43
N GLY A 330 12.78 5.12 -2.05
CA GLY A 330 12.61 5.20 -3.49
C GLY A 330 12.93 6.59 -4.02
N GLY A 331 13.46 6.63 -5.25
CA GLY A 331 13.74 7.87 -5.97
C GLY A 331 12.46 8.54 -6.45
N ASN A 332 12.46 9.87 -6.51
CA ASN A 332 11.33 10.59 -7.12
C ASN A 332 11.32 10.37 -8.64
N ALA A 333 10.14 10.41 -9.24
CA ALA A 333 10.00 10.51 -10.68
C ALA A 333 10.50 11.86 -11.21
N GLY A 334 10.83 11.87 -12.50
CA GLY A 334 11.01 13.10 -13.25
C GLY A 334 9.69 13.82 -13.49
N LYS A 335 9.75 15.13 -13.70
CA LYS A 335 8.57 15.92 -14.07
C LYS A 335 8.10 15.55 -15.47
N SER A 336 6.78 15.41 -15.61
CA SER A 336 6.08 15.24 -16.89
C SER A 336 5.91 16.58 -17.63
N ASN A 337 5.58 16.52 -18.92
CA ASN A 337 5.42 17.62 -19.89
C ASN A 337 6.68 18.48 -20.12
N VAL A 338 7.86 18.00 -19.74
CA VAL A 338 9.12 18.68 -20.02
C VAL A 338 9.66 18.22 -21.37
N GLY A 339 9.82 19.15 -22.32
CA GLY A 339 10.40 18.84 -23.63
C GLY A 339 9.40 18.30 -24.67
N GLY A 340 8.10 18.29 -24.40
CA GLY A 340 7.06 17.91 -25.35
C GLY A 340 5.72 17.61 -24.67
N ASP A 341 4.72 17.25 -25.48
CA ASP A 341 3.43 16.77 -24.99
C ASP A 341 3.61 15.34 -24.42
N ALA A 342 3.02 15.07 -23.25
CA ALA A 342 2.97 13.73 -22.67
C ALA A 342 2.34 12.73 -23.64
N THR A 343 2.91 11.53 -23.70
CA THR A 343 2.42 10.41 -24.52
C THR A 343 1.76 9.32 -23.69
N GLY A 344 1.88 9.38 -22.36
CA GLY A 344 1.25 8.48 -21.40
C GLY A 344 0.90 9.17 -20.08
N LEU A 345 0.70 8.36 -19.04
CA LEU A 345 0.53 8.83 -17.66
C LEU A 345 1.89 9.29 -17.09
N PRO A 346 1.89 10.14 -16.05
CA PRO A 346 3.12 10.53 -15.37
C PRO A 346 3.94 9.34 -14.91
N ALA A 347 5.25 9.49 -14.90
CA ALA A 347 6.10 8.45 -14.34
C ALA A 347 5.89 8.30 -12.82
N LEU A 348 5.90 7.05 -12.35
CA LEU A 348 5.83 6.74 -10.93
C LEU A 348 7.14 7.04 -10.19
N GLY A 349 7.01 7.36 -8.90
CA GLY A 349 8.13 7.25 -7.97
C GLY A 349 8.60 5.81 -7.83
N GLY A 350 9.83 5.63 -7.36
CA GLY A 350 10.33 4.30 -7.00
C GLY A 350 9.73 3.81 -5.70
N ALA A 351 9.55 2.50 -5.58
CA ALA A 351 9.20 1.86 -4.31
C ALA A 351 10.27 2.10 -3.25
N GLY A 352 9.87 2.14 -1.99
CA GLY A 352 10.82 2.01 -0.89
C GLY A 352 11.36 0.58 -0.81
N GLY A 353 12.56 0.41 -0.26
CA GLY A 353 13.10 -0.91 0.02
C GLY A 353 12.47 -1.56 1.25
N THR A 354 12.50 -2.89 1.29
CA THR A 354 11.94 -3.66 2.41
C THR A 354 12.78 -3.56 3.69
N ALA A 355 12.10 -3.69 4.83
CA ALA A 355 12.71 -3.64 6.15
C ALA A 355 13.01 -5.04 6.70
N GLY A 356 14.00 -5.11 7.58
CA GLY A 356 14.14 -6.20 8.55
C GLY A 356 13.32 -5.96 9.81
N TRP A 357 13.31 -6.97 10.69
CA TRP A 357 12.47 -7.01 11.89
C TRP A 357 12.59 -5.80 12.82
N LEU A 358 13.76 -5.15 12.87
CA LEU A 358 14.04 -4.03 13.77
C LEU A 358 14.33 -2.71 13.03
N GLY A 359 14.04 -2.66 11.74
CA GLY A 359 14.19 -1.45 10.94
C GLY A 359 12.87 -0.92 10.41
N SER A 360 12.98 -0.07 9.41
CA SER A 360 11.84 0.57 8.78
C SER A 360 11.91 0.44 7.27
N HIS A 361 10.73 0.36 6.64
CA HIS A 361 10.61 0.38 5.20
C HIS A 361 11.07 1.74 4.66
N GLY A 362 11.66 1.76 3.47
CA GLY A 362 11.99 3.01 2.80
C GLY A 362 10.75 3.83 2.47
N ALA A 363 10.85 5.15 2.42
CA ALA A 363 9.77 5.96 1.88
C ALA A 363 9.62 5.70 0.38
N VAL A 364 8.39 5.73 -0.13
CA VAL A 364 8.16 5.76 -1.58
C VAL A 364 8.60 7.10 -2.17
N GLY A 365 9.12 7.08 -3.39
CA GLY A 365 9.39 8.28 -4.16
C GLY A 365 8.11 8.99 -4.58
N LYS A 366 8.20 10.29 -4.82
CA LYS A 366 7.07 11.05 -5.38
C LYS A 366 6.91 10.72 -6.86
N SER A 367 5.69 10.39 -7.28
CA SER A 367 5.33 10.32 -8.70
C SER A 367 5.34 11.69 -9.36
N GLY A 368 5.44 11.70 -10.69
CA GLY A 368 5.17 12.88 -11.49
C GLY A 368 3.74 13.36 -11.26
N VAL A 369 3.43 14.59 -11.67
CA VAL A 369 2.07 15.12 -11.58
C VAL A 369 1.65 15.63 -12.94
N THR A 370 0.46 15.25 -13.38
CA THR A 370 -0.20 15.96 -14.48
C THR A 370 -0.66 17.34 -14.00
N ALA A 371 -0.57 18.35 -14.87
CA ALA A 371 -0.87 19.74 -14.51
C ALA A 371 -2.38 20.08 -14.43
N ALA A 372 -3.29 19.11 -14.61
CA ALA A 372 -4.72 19.39 -14.69
C ALA A 372 -5.53 18.50 -13.74
N ALA A 373 -5.99 19.08 -12.63
CA ALA A 373 -7.10 18.51 -11.89
C ALA A 373 -8.32 18.49 -12.81
N GLN A 374 -8.90 17.30 -13.04
CA GLN A 374 -10.15 17.21 -13.78
C GLN A 374 -11.26 17.86 -12.96
N THR A 375 -12.07 18.69 -13.60
CA THR A 375 -13.28 19.22 -12.98
C THR A 375 -14.25 18.09 -12.76
N ALA A 376 -14.77 17.94 -11.54
CA ALA A 376 -15.75 16.91 -11.25
C ALA A 376 -16.95 16.98 -12.23
N SER A 377 -17.31 15.84 -12.79
CA SER A 377 -18.43 15.60 -13.69
C SER A 377 -19.21 14.39 -13.19
N GLY A 378 -20.52 14.50 -13.09
CA GLY A 378 -21.40 13.40 -12.69
C GLY A 378 -22.74 13.90 -12.18
N SER A 379 -23.68 12.98 -11.95
CA SER A 379 -25.05 13.28 -11.53
C SER A 379 -25.20 13.45 -10.02
N LEU A 380 -24.24 12.96 -9.23
CA LEU A 380 -24.28 13.00 -7.77
C LEU A 380 -23.39 14.10 -7.18
N PRO A 381 -23.74 14.65 -5.99
CA PRO A 381 -22.87 15.58 -5.26
C PRO A 381 -21.49 14.99 -4.98
N VAL A 382 -20.43 15.76 -5.20
CA VAL A 382 -19.07 15.35 -4.82
C VAL A 382 -18.96 15.25 -3.30
N LEU A 383 -18.39 14.15 -2.83
CA LEU A 383 -18.11 13.93 -1.41
C LEU A 383 -16.66 14.31 -1.06
N SER A 384 -16.48 14.78 0.16
CA SER A 384 -15.19 15.04 0.80
C SER A 384 -15.28 14.64 2.27
N SER A 385 -14.26 14.96 3.06
CA SER A 385 -14.25 14.67 4.49
C SER A 385 -14.08 15.94 5.34
N ALA A 386 -14.79 15.97 6.47
CA ALA A 386 -14.66 16.98 7.50
C ALA A 386 -14.50 16.28 8.85
N GLY A 387 -13.25 16.16 9.30
CA GLY A 387 -12.91 15.36 10.47
C GLY A 387 -13.28 13.89 10.26
N THR A 388 -14.15 13.35 11.11
CA THR A 388 -14.57 11.94 11.05
C THR A 388 -15.79 11.70 10.16
N TRP A 389 -16.23 12.70 9.40
CA TRP A 389 -17.46 12.65 8.61
C TRP A 389 -17.19 12.75 7.11
N LEU A 390 -17.96 11.99 6.32
CA LEU A 390 -18.14 12.26 4.90
C LEU A 390 -19.13 13.41 4.75
N THR A 391 -18.82 14.36 3.87
CA THR A 391 -19.63 15.57 3.67
C THR A 391 -19.75 15.96 2.20
N THR A 392 -20.89 16.57 1.84
CA THR A 392 -21.04 17.28 0.57
C THR A 392 -20.25 18.59 0.59
N SER A 393 -20.08 19.23 -0.57
CA SER A 393 -19.42 20.55 -0.67
C SER A 393 -20.07 21.66 0.18
N ASP A 394 -21.36 21.54 0.48
CA ASP A 394 -22.09 22.50 1.33
C ASP A 394 -21.95 22.19 2.83
N GLY A 395 -21.30 21.07 3.17
CA GLY A 395 -20.98 20.61 4.51
C GLY A 395 -22.04 19.70 5.13
N GLN A 396 -23.00 19.18 4.34
CA GLN A 396 -23.99 18.23 4.87
C GLN A 396 -23.30 16.90 5.13
N VAL A 397 -23.60 16.28 6.27
CA VAL A 397 -23.10 14.93 6.56
C VAL A 397 -23.82 13.92 5.68
N VAL A 398 -23.04 12.98 5.12
CA VAL A 398 -23.54 11.87 4.31
C VAL A 398 -23.32 10.56 5.06
N ILE A 399 -24.37 9.76 5.18
CA ILE A 399 -24.28 8.37 5.66
C ILE A 399 -24.59 7.45 4.48
N LEU A 400 -23.74 6.46 4.29
CA LEU A 400 -23.80 5.52 3.18
C LEU A 400 -24.16 4.14 3.72
N HIS A 401 -25.31 3.59 3.32
CA HIS A 401 -25.67 2.20 3.56
C HIS A 401 -25.87 1.51 2.21
N GLY A 402 -25.26 0.35 2.07
CA GLY A 402 -25.13 -0.30 0.76
C GLY A 402 -24.87 -1.79 0.83
N VAL A 403 -24.52 -2.32 -0.33
CA VAL A 403 -24.13 -3.73 -0.52
C VAL A 403 -22.84 -3.80 -1.32
N ASN A 404 -22.14 -4.93 -1.20
CA ASN A 404 -21.05 -5.30 -2.09
C ASN A 404 -21.61 -5.96 -3.35
N GLU A 405 -21.15 -5.55 -4.53
CA GLU A 405 -21.40 -6.21 -5.82
C GLU A 405 -20.05 -6.54 -6.45
N VAL A 406 -19.64 -7.81 -6.37
CA VAL A 406 -18.32 -8.27 -6.79
C VAL A 406 -18.48 -9.55 -7.62
N TYR A 407 -18.14 -9.49 -8.91
CA TYR A 407 -18.14 -10.67 -9.77
C TYR A 407 -16.73 -11.24 -9.93
N LYS A 408 -16.47 -12.37 -9.26
CA LYS A 408 -15.12 -12.94 -9.05
C LYS A 408 -14.63 -13.85 -10.18
N LEU A 409 -15.42 -14.05 -11.24
CA LEU A 409 -15.11 -14.93 -12.36
C LEU A 409 -14.96 -14.15 -13.66
N ALA A 410 -14.01 -14.54 -14.52
CA ALA A 410 -13.89 -13.95 -15.85
C ALA A 410 -15.22 -14.02 -16.63
N PRO A 411 -15.70 -12.91 -17.23
CA PRO A 411 -14.98 -11.67 -17.54
C PRO A 411 -14.91 -10.58 -16.43
N TYR A 412 -15.28 -10.89 -15.19
CA TYR A 412 -15.16 -10.04 -13.98
C TYR A 412 -16.03 -8.77 -13.95
N GLU A 413 -17.00 -8.67 -14.86
CA GLU A 413 -17.96 -7.56 -14.89
C GLU A 413 -19.31 -7.98 -14.29
N PRO A 414 -19.97 -7.15 -13.47
CA PRO A 414 -21.27 -7.46 -12.85
C PRO A 414 -22.35 -7.84 -13.87
N SER A 415 -22.35 -7.24 -15.06
CA SER A 415 -23.31 -7.57 -16.12
C SER A 415 -23.25 -9.05 -16.55
N ALA A 416 -22.14 -9.74 -16.31
CA ALA A 416 -22.00 -11.16 -16.59
C ALA A 416 -22.75 -12.06 -15.58
N SER A 417 -22.98 -11.58 -14.35
CA SER A 417 -23.86 -12.25 -13.36
C SER A 417 -25.34 -11.99 -13.62
N GLY A 418 -25.66 -10.94 -14.38
CA GLY A 418 -27.01 -10.48 -14.69
C GLY A 418 -27.36 -9.11 -14.10
N PHE A 419 -26.48 -8.51 -13.29
CA PHE A 419 -26.72 -7.21 -12.66
C PHE A 419 -27.04 -6.12 -13.69
N ASN A 420 -28.18 -5.45 -13.51
CA ASN A 420 -28.72 -4.49 -14.46
C ASN A 420 -29.55 -3.37 -13.78
N GLU A 421 -30.18 -2.52 -14.59
CA GLU A 421 -30.98 -1.37 -14.12
C GLU A 421 -32.06 -1.73 -13.09
N ALA A 422 -32.69 -2.90 -13.21
CA ALA A 422 -33.72 -3.33 -12.27
C ALA A 422 -33.13 -3.62 -10.88
N ASP A 423 -31.88 -4.07 -10.82
CA ASP A 423 -31.12 -4.32 -9.59
C ASP A 423 -30.74 -2.98 -8.93
N ALA A 424 -30.24 -2.02 -9.70
CA ALA A 424 -29.95 -0.66 -9.22
C ALA A 424 -31.20 0.05 -8.69
N GLN A 425 -32.33 -0.04 -9.40
CA GLN A 425 -33.61 0.51 -8.95
C GLN A 425 -34.11 -0.20 -7.69
N PHE A 426 -33.95 -1.53 -7.59
CA PHE A 426 -34.30 -2.29 -6.38
C PHE A 426 -33.51 -1.81 -5.16
N LEU A 427 -32.21 -1.56 -5.32
CA LEU A 427 -31.38 -1.02 -4.24
C LEU A 427 -31.88 0.36 -3.80
N ALA A 428 -32.14 1.27 -4.75
CA ALA A 428 -32.65 2.60 -4.47
C ALA A 428 -34.05 2.58 -3.80
N ASP A 429 -34.95 1.72 -4.27
CA ASP A 429 -36.31 1.54 -3.74
C ASP A 429 -36.31 1.05 -2.28
N ASN A 430 -35.27 0.31 -1.89
CA ASN A 430 -35.06 -0.18 -0.53
C ASN A 430 -34.12 0.71 0.29
N GLY A 431 -33.79 1.89 -0.23
CA GLY A 431 -33.12 2.95 0.52
C GLY A 431 -31.61 2.86 0.57
N PHE A 432 -30.97 1.94 -0.15
CA PHE A 432 -29.52 1.89 -0.27
C PHE A 432 -29.03 3.05 -1.15
N ASN A 433 -27.88 3.63 -0.79
CA ASN A 433 -27.28 4.78 -1.50
C ASN A 433 -25.79 4.61 -1.79
N ALA A 434 -25.23 3.43 -1.57
CA ALA A 434 -23.88 3.09 -1.97
C ALA A 434 -23.78 1.64 -2.45
N VAL A 435 -22.82 1.38 -3.33
CA VAL A 435 -22.35 0.04 -3.69
C VAL A 435 -20.82 0.04 -3.63
N ARG A 436 -20.25 -0.93 -2.92
CA ARG A 436 -18.83 -1.28 -3.04
C ARG A 436 -18.70 -2.23 -4.22
N LEU A 437 -18.13 -1.73 -5.30
CA LEU A 437 -18.10 -2.36 -6.62
C LEU A 437 -16.73 -2.98 -6.86
N GLY A 438 -16.71 -4.30 -7.00
CA GLY A 438 -15.49 -5.05 -7.20
C GLY A 438 -14.86 -4.84 -8.58
N VAL A 439 -13.56 -4.59 -8.57
CA VAL A 439 -12.65 -4.54 -9.71
C VAL A 439 -11.53 -5.53 -9.44
N ILE A 440 -11.13 -6.31 -10.45
CA ILE A 440 -10.14 -7.38 -10.28
C ILE A 440 -8.83 -7.00 -10.98
N TRP A 441 -7.69 -7.04 -10.28
CA TRP A 441 -6.39 -6.69 -10.87
C TRP A 441 -6.10 -7.49 -12.15
N ALA A 442 -6.45 -8.79 -12.18
CA ALA A 442 -6.32 -9.63 -13.35
C ALA A 442 -7.14 -9.18 -14.58
N ALA A 443 -8.21 -8.41 -14.37
CA ALA A 443 -9.02 -7.82 -15.42
C ALA A 443 -8.52 -6.42 -15.81
N VAL A 444 -8.03 -5.63 -14.84
CA VAL A 444 -7.41 -4.32 -15.09
C VAL A 444 -6.12 -4.45 -15.89
N GLU A 445 -5.27 -5.41 -15.52
CA GLU A 445 -3.93 -5.63 -16.10
C GLU A 445 -3.73 -7.12 -16.45
N PRO A 446 -4.40 -7.62 -17.51
CA PRO A 446 -4.35 -9.04 -17.89
C PRO A 446 -2.95 -9.51 -18.30
N GLU A 447 -2.11 -8.61 -18.81
CA GLU A 447 -0.69 -8.85 -19.13
C GLU A 447 0.16 -7.73 -18.52
N PRO A 448 1.42 -7.99 -18.13
CA PRO A 448 2.26 -6.99 -17.46
C PRO A 448 2.37 -5.68 -18.26
N GLY A 449 1.92 -4.56 -17.70
CA GLY A 449 1.90 -3.23 -18.30
C GLY A 449 0.85 -3.02 -19.39
N VAL A 450 -0.10 -3.94 -19.58
CA VAL A 450 -1.19 -3.82 -20.57
C VAL A 450 -2.51 -3.68 -19.85
N PHE A 451 -3.12 -2.50 -19.93
CA PHE A 451 -4.37 -2.18 -19.23
C PHE A 451 -5.60 -2.36 -20.12
N ASP A 452 -6.62 -3.06 -19.61
CA ASP A 452 -7.85 -3.34 -20.36
C ASP A 452 -8.88 -2.22 -20.22
N THR A 453 -8.87 -1.29 -21.17
CA THR A 453 -9.86 -0.20 -21.21
C THR A 453 -11.29 -0.70 -21.43
N ALA A 454 -11.50 -1.82 -22.12
CA ALA A 454 -12.85 -2.33 -22.38
C ALA A 454 -13.49 -2.86 -21.10
N TYR A 455 -12.69 -3.44 -20.20
CA TYR A 455 -13.12 -3.79 -18.85
C TYR A 455 -13.47 -2.55 -18.02
N LEU A 456 -12.62 -1.51 -18.03
CA LEU A 456 -12.92 -0.26 -17.32
C LEU A 456 -14.18 0.44 -17.88
N ASP A 457 -14.44 0.34 -19.19
CA ASP A 457 -15.68 0.78 -19.83
C ASP A 457 -16.92 0.06 -19.29
N SER A 458 -16.84 -1.25 -18.98
CA SER A 458 -17.99 -1.98 -18.43
C SER A 458 -18.23 -1.64 -16.96
N ILE A 459 -17.17 -1.48 -16.17
CA ILE A 459 -17.28 -0.97 -14.79
C ILE A 459 -17.89 0.45 -14.78
N GLN A 460 -17.46 1.33 -15.69
CA GLN A 460 -18.04 2.67 -15.81
C GLN A 460 -19.52 2.66 -16.22
N GLN A 461 -19.97 1.69 -17.01
CA GLN A 461 -21.40 1.53 -17.31
C GLN A 461 -22.21 1.20 -16.04
N THR A 462 -21.70 0.30 -15.20
CA THR A 462 -22.31 -0.01 -13.90
C THR A 462 -22.31 1.20 -12.97
N VAL A 463 -21.20 1.93 -12.88
CA VAL A 463 -21.11 3.18 -12.09
C VAL A 463 -22.17 4.19 -12.54
N ASN A 464 -22.34 4.40 -13.85
CA ASN A 464 -23.33 5.35 -14.37
C ASN A 464 -24.77 4.90 -14.08
N MET A 465 -25.06 3.60 -14.22
CA MET A 465 -26.36 3.02 -13.90
C MET A 465 -26.71 3.21 -12.42
N LEU A 466 -25.77 2.96 -11.51
CA LEU A 466 -25.93 3.21 -10.08
C LEU A 466 -26.15 4.71 -9.80
N ALA A 467 -25.37 5.58 -10.45
CA ALA A 467 -25.47 7.02 -10.29
C ALA A 467 -26.83 7.58 -10.76
N ASP A 468 -27.39 7.06 -11.85
CA ASP A 468 -28.73 7.41 -12.34
C ASP A 468 -29.84 7.04 -11.35
N ASN A 469 -29.56 6.09 -10.44
CA ASN A 469 -30.44 5.67 -9.34
C ASN A 469 -30.09 6.32 -7.99
N GLY A 470 -29.19 7.30 -7.94
CA GLY A 470 -28.85 7.99 -6.70
C GLY A 470 -27.83 7.24 -5.81
N ILE A 471 -27.14 6.24 -6.36
CA ILE A 471 -26.26 5.35 -5.62
C ILE A 471 -24.79 5.69 -5.93
N TYR A 472 -24.01 5.96 -4.88
CA TYR A 472 -22.57 6.17 -5.00
C TYR A 472 -21.80 4.86 -5.17
N THR A 473 -20.60 4.93 -5.75
CA THR A 473 -19.73 3.77 -5.94
C THR A 473 -18.40 3.94 -5.21
N ILE A 474 -17.99 2.92 -4.47
CA ILE A 474 -16.61 2.72 -4.00
C ILE A 474 -16.00 1.66 -4.91
N ILE A 475 -14.90 1.97 -5.60
CA ILE A 475 -14.20 1.01 -6.46
C ILE A 475 -13.23 0.22 -5.59
N ASP A 476 -13.45 -1.08 -5.48
CA ASP A 476 -12.66 -2.00 -4.66
C ASP A 476 -11.79 -2.90 -5.52
N MET A 477 -10.47 -2.86 -5.32
CA MET A 477 -9.55 -3.80 -5.96
C MET A 477 -9.55 -5.14 -5.22
N HIS A 478 -10.57 -5.93 -5.54
CA HIS A 478 -10.94 -7.12 -4.80
C HIS A 478 -9.98 -8.29 -5.03
N GLN A 479 -9.74 -9.08 -3.98
CA GLN A 479 -9.03 -10.34 -4.03
C GLN A 479 -9.45 -11.23 -2.86
N ASP A 480 -9.47 -12.53 -3.10
CA ASP A 480 -9.38 -13.55 -2.06
C ASP A 480 -8.34 -14.58 -2.43
N LEU A 481 -7.56 -15.04 -1.45
CA LEU A 481 -6.47 -16.00 -1.66
C LEU A 481 -5.52 -15.56 -2.79
N TYR A 482 -5.32 -14.25 -2.94
CA TYR A 482 -4.43 -13.59 -3.89
C TYR A 482 -4.77 -13.77 -5.38
N SER A 483 -5.09 -14.98 -5.85
CA SER A 483 -5.26 -15.28 -7.28
C SER A 483 -6.01 -16.59 -7.53
N GLY A 484 -6.59 -16.73 -8.73
CA GLY A 484 -7.08 -18.00 -9.28
C GLY A 484 -6.04 -19.12 -9.31
N THR A 485 -4.74 -18.77 -9.32
CA THR A 485 -3.65 -19.75 -9.17
C THR A 485 -3.72 -20.51 -7.84
N PHE A 486 -4.26 -19.87 -6.80
CA PHE A 486 -4.33 -20.40 -5.44
C PHE A 486 -5.77 -20.65 -4.98
N TYR A 487 -6.66 -20.93 -5.94
CA TYR A 487 -8.07 -21.25 -5.74
C TYR A 487 -8.93 -20.09 -5.20
N GLY A 488 -8.53 -18.84 -5.47
CA GLY A 488 -9.36 -17.64 -5.28
C GLY A 488 -9.36 -16.75 -6.52
N GLU A 489 -9.08 -15.45 -6.35
CA GLU A 489 -9.16 -14.42 -7.38
C GLU A 489 -8.38 -13.15 -6.98
N GLY A 490 -8.30 -12.17 -7.87
CA GLY A 490 -7.58 -10.91 -7.64
C GLY A 490 -6.42 -10.74 -8.61
N ALA A 491 -5.22 -11.10 -8.19
CA ALA A 491 -4.00 -10.93 -8.95
C ALA A 491 -3.95 -11.80 -10.22
N PRO A 492 -3.43 -11.27 -11.34
CA PRO A 492 -3.25 -12.02 -12.56
C PRO A 492 -2.24 -13.16 -12.40
N ALA A 493 -2.34 -14.17 -13.26
CA ALA A 493 -1.44 -15.32 -13.23
C ALA A 493 0.04 -14.93 -13.39
N TRP A 494 0.35 -13.89 -14.17
CA TRP A 494 1.71 -13.40 -14.35
C TRP A 494 2.31 -12.79 -13.07
N ALA A 495 1.47 -12.36 -12.13
CA ALA A 495 1.85 -11.80 -10.83
C ALA A 495 1.80 -12.84 -9.69
N SER A 496 1.60 -14.12 -9.99
CA SER A 496 1.23 -15.16 -9.02
C SER A 496 2.26 -16.30 -8.90
N ASP A 497 3.52 -15.95 -8.64
CA ASP A 497 4.57 -16.96 -8.45
C ASP A 497 4.47 -17.65 -7.08
N GLY A 498 4.12 -18.93 -7.11
CA GLY A 498 4.09 -19.80 -5.92
C GLY A 498 5.46 -20.33 -5.48
N GLY A 499 6.57 -19.94 -6.14
CA GLY A 499 7.93 -20.31 -5.76
C GLY A 499 8.25 -21.80 -5.93
N GLY A 500 7.46 -22.51 -6.73
CA GLY A 500 7.52 -23.97 -6.86
C GLY A 500 7.12 -24.73 -5.58
N LEU A 501 6.52 -24.07 -4.60
CA LEU A 501 6.05 -24.69 -3.36
C LEU A 501 4.73 -25.45 -3.55
N PRO A 502 4.37 -26.37 -2.63
CA PRO A 502 3.12 -27.13 -2.74
C PRO A 502 1.86 -26.25 -2.73
N ASN A 503 1.09 -26.25 -3.82
CA ASN A 503 -0.18 -25.53 -3.93
C ASN A 503 -1.36 -26.38 -3.40
N LYS A 504 -1.49 -26.45 -2.07
CA LYS A 504 -2.52 -27.27 -1.40
C LYS A 504 -3.89 -26.62 -1.50
N ASN A 505 -4.93 -27.45 -1.64
CA ASN A 505 -6.32 -27.00 -1.59
C ASN A 505 -6.98 -27.46 -0.27
N ALA A 506 -7.24 -26.50 0.60
CA ALA A 506 -8.03 -26.62 1.83
C ALA A 506 -9.28 -25.71 1.81
N GLY A 507 -9.64 -25.19 0.63
CA GLY A 507 -10.74 -24.24 0.42
C GLY A 507 -10.48 -22.87 1.05
N PHE A 508 -11.40 -21.94 0.80
CA PHE A 508 -11.48 -20.69 1.55
C PHE A 508 -12.12 -20.92 2.93
N PRO A 509 -11.67 -20.24 4.01
CA PRO A 509 -10.45 -19.43 4.11
C PRO A 509 -9.20 -20.28 4.44
N GLY A 510 -9.32 -21.62 4.49
CA GLY A 510 -8.28 -22.53 4.94
C GLY A 510 -6.93 -22.39 4.23
N ASN A 511 -6.95 -22.07 2.93
CA ASN A 511 -5.75 -21.91 2.10
C ASN A 511 -4.78 -20.86 2.62
N TYR A 512 -5.25 -19.75 3.21
CA TYR A 512 -4.39 -18.74 3.82
C TYR A 512 -3.36 -19.35 4.78
N TYR A 513 -3.77 -20.36 5.55
CA TYR A 513 -2.99 -20.92 6.65
C TYR A 513 -2.19 -22.18 6.29
N VAL A 514 -2.53 -22.86 5.20
CA VAL A 514 -1.93 -24.17 4.88
C VAL A 514 -1.38 -24.29 3.47
N ASN A 515 -1.55 -23.27 2.62
CA ASN A 515 -1.02 -23.25 1.26
C ASN A 515 0.32 -22.47 1.21
N PRO A 516 1.49 -23.14 1.20
CA PRO A 516 2.78 -22.46 1.16
C PRO A 516 3.05 -21.74 -0.17
N ALA A 517 2.45 -22.18 -1.28
CA ALA A 517 2.58 -21.48 -2.56
C ALA A 517 1.89 -20.10 -2.52
N LEU A 518 0.69 -20.03 -1.92
CA LEU A 518 -0.01 -18.77 -1.68
C LEU A 518 0.80 -17.83 -0.78
N ASN A 519 1.35 -18.33 0.32
CA ASN A 519 2.15 -17.52 1.23
C ASN A 519 3.40 -16.95 0.54
N HIS A 520 4.05 -17.73 -0.33
CA HIS A 520 5.17 -17.24 -1.14
C HIS A 520 4.75 -16.14 -2.11
N ALA A 521 3.59 -16.25 -2.75
CA ALA A 521 3.11 -15.21 -3.66
C ALA A 521 2.87 -13.88 -2.92
N TRP A 522 2.27 -13.93 -1.73
CA TRP A 522 2.17 -12.76 -0.85
C TRP A 522 3.53 -12.20 -0.46
N ASP A 523 4.48 -13.05 -0.03
CA ASP A 523 5.81 -12.61 0.35
C ASP A 523 6.57 -11.98 -0.82
N ALA A 524 6.37 -12.49 -2.05
CA ALA A 524 6.93 -11.92 -3.27
C ALA A 524 6.31 -10.55 -3.60
N PHE A 525 4.99 -10.41 -3.43
CA PHE A 525 4.30 -9.14 -3.56
C PHE A 525 4.82 -8.10 -2.57
N TRP A 526 4.80 -8.40 -1.25
CA TRP A 526 5.32 -7.50 -0.20
C TRP A 526 6.83 -7.25 -0.28
N GLY A 527 7.54 -8.09 -1.04
CA GLY A 527 8.95 -7.93 -1.36
C GLY A 527 9.22 -7.02 -2.56
N ASN A 528 8.16 -6.56 -3.24
CA ASN A 528 8.20 -5.92 -4.55
C ASN A 528 9.06 -6.71 -5.55
N ALA A 529 8.93 -8.04 -5.57
CA ALA A 529 9.73 -8.92 -6.41
C ALA A 529 9.55 -8.59 -7.91
N ASP A 530 10.57 -8.88 -8.72
CA ASP A 530 10.53 -8.60 -10.15
C ASP A 530 9.39 -9.36 -10.85
N ALA A 531 8.56 -8.62 -11.58
CA ALA A 531 7.58 -9.15 -12.50
C ALA A 531 8.21 -9.43 -13.89
N PRO A 532 7.51 -10.13 -14.82
CA PRO A 532 8.07 -10.49 -16.12
C PRO A 532 8.50 -9.30 -17.02
N ASN A 533 7.96 -8.11 -16.78
CA ASN A 533 8.33 -6.87 -17.48
C ASN A 533 9.55 -6.15 -16.86
N GLY A 534 10.13 -6.70 -15.79
CA GLY A 534 11.35 -6.16 -15.16
C GLY A 534 11.12 -4.96 -14.24
N ILE A 535 9.88 -4.72 -13.79
CA ILE A 535 9.58 -3.85 -12.65
C ILE A 535 8.92 -4.67 -11.54
N GLY A 536 8.89 -4.16 -10.31
CA GLY A 536 8.40 -4.92 -9.17
C GLY A 536 6.87 -5.14 -9.17
N LEU A 537 6.40 -6.12 -8.40
CA LEU A 537 4.97 -6.43 -8.28
C LEU A 537 4.14 -5.28 -7.68
N GLU A 538 4.60 -4.62 -6.62
CA GLU A 538 3.94 -3.43 -6.07
C GLU A 538 4.03 -2.24 -7.04
N ASP A 539 5.07 -2.20 -7.87
CA ASP A 539 5.19 -1.19 -8.92
C ASP A 539 4.12 -1.36 -9.99
N ASN A 540 3.87 -2.60 -10.44
CA ASN A 540 2.77 -2.89 -11.37
C ASN A 540 1.40 -2.62 -10.72
N TYR A 541 1.22 -3.01 -9.45
CA TYR A 541 -0.01 -2.74 -8.73
C TYR A 541 -0.29 -1.24 -8.61
N ALA A 542 0.74 -0.42 -8.36
CA ALA A 542 0.64 1.03 -8.36
C ALA A 542 0.31 1.59 -9.75
N LEU A 543 0.86 1.02 -10.83
CA LEU A 543 0.48 1.38 -12.21
C LEU A 543 -0.97 1.01 -12.54
N ALA A 544 -1.46 -0.14 -12.08
CA ALA A 544 -2.85 -0.55 -12.24
C ALA A 544 -3.78 0.47 -11.54
N TRP A 545 -3.43 0.88 -10.32
CA TRP A 545 -4.15 1.92 -9.60
C TRP A 545 -4.06 3.30 -10.26
N GLU A 546 -2.91 3.68 -10.80
CA GLU A 546 -2.78 4.92 -11.58
C GLU A 546 -3.71 4.92 -12.80
N ASN A 547 -3.82 3.79 -13.50
CA ASN A 547 -4.72 3.67 -14.65
C ASN A 547 -6.19 3.73 -14.24
N VAL A 548 -6.59 2.99 -13.19
CA VAL A 548 -7.97 3.03 -12.65
C VAL A 548 -8.32 4.44 -12.19
N ALA A 549 -7.45 5.08 -11.42
CA ALA A 549 -7.67 6.44 -10.94
C ALA A 549 -7.73 7.45 -12.09
N SER A 550 -6.83 7.36 -13.06
CA SER A 550 -6.88 8.23 -14.25
C SER A 550 -8.18 8.06 -15.03
N TYR A 551 -8.75 6.85 -15.04
CA TYR A 551 -9.98 6.53 -15.75
C TYR A 551 -11.20 7.16 -15.09
N PHE A 552 -11.30 7.01 -13.76
CA PHE A 552 -12.45 7.48 -12.98
C PHE A 552 -12.28 8.90 -12.42
N SER A 553 -11.11 9.52 -12.60
CA SER A 553 -10.84 10.85 -12.05
C SER A 553 -11.89 11.86 -12.50
N GLY A 554 -12.44 12.59 -11.52
CA GLY A 554 -13.48 13.56 -11.75
C GLY A 554 -14.90 12.97 -11.83
N ASN A 555 -15.10 11.66 -11.80
CA ASN A 555 -16.46 11.11 -11.72
C ASN A 555 -17.04 11.31 -10.31
N SER A 556 -18.05 12.17 -10.15
CA SER A 556 -18.61 12.49 -8.83
C SER A 556 -19.42 11.37 -8.19
N ALA A 557 -19.77 10.32 -8.95
CA ALA A 557 -20.39 9.11 -8.40
C ALA A 557 -19.37 8.16 -7.77
N VAL A 558 -18.09 8.23 -8.16
CA VAL A 558 -17.01 7.45 -7.55
C VAL A 558 -16.48 8.21 -6.34
N ILE A 559 -16.79 7.70 -5.15
CA ILE A 559 -16.51 8.37 -3.88
C ILE A 559 -15.30 7.81 -3.15
N GLY A 560 -14.69 6.76 -3.69
CA GLY A 560 -13.56 6.11 -3.06
C GLY A 560 -12.87 5.10 -3.94
N TYR A 561 -11.57 4.96 -3.71
CA TYR A 561 -10.76 3.83 -4.16
C TYR A 561 -10.40 3.00 -2.94
N ASP A 562 -11.01 1.83 -2.81
CA ASP A 562 -10.62 0.83 -1.81
C ASP A 562 -9.43 0.03 -2.35
N VAL A 563 -8.27 0.31 -1.76
CA VAL A 563 -6.97 0.06 -2.40
C VAL A 563 -6.65 -1.43 -2.47
N MET A 564 -7.09 -2.23 -1.51
CA MET A 564 -6.89 -3.69 -1.52
C MET A 564 -7.82 -4.36 -0.51
N ASN A 565 -8.65 -5.26 -1.01
CA ASN A 565 -9.48 -6.12 -0.17
C ASN A 565 -8.65 -7.07 0.70
N GLU A 566 -8.98 -7.15 1.99
CA GLU A 566 -8.46 -8.06 3.00
C GLU A 566 -6.95 -8.41 2.92
N PRO A 567 -6.03 -7.43 3.03
CA PRO A 567 -4.61 -7.65 2.82
C PRO A 567 -4.02 -8.72 3.75
N PHE A 568 -3.50 -9.82 3.17
CA PHE A 568 -3.00 -10.95 3.95
C PHE A 568 -1.47 -10.88 4.19
N PRO A 569 -0.97 -11.18 5.41
CA PRO A 569 0.46 -11.02 5.73
C PRO A 569 1.44 -12.02 5.09
N GLY A 570 0.97 -12.93 4.24
CA GLY A 570 1.79 -14.04 3.74
C GLY A 570 2.36 -14.89 4.88
N ALA A 571 3.63 -15.31 4.76
CA ALA A 571 4.26 -16.17 5.77
C ALA A 571 4.38 -15.50 7.16
N ASN A 572 4.20 -14.19 7.25
CA ASN A 572 4.23 -13.44 8.51
C ASN A 572 2.92 -13.53 9.31
N TYR A 573 1.89 -14.20 8.79
CA TYR A 573 0.58 -14.31 9.45
C TYR A 573 0.64 -14.80 10.92
N PRO A 574 1.52 -15.74 11.34
CA PRO A 574 1.53 -16.21 12.73
C PRO A 574 1.96 -15.12 13.71
N VAL A 575 2.82 -14.20 13.28
CA VAL A 575 3.27 -13.07 14.09
C VAL A 575 2.19 -11.99 14.13
N ALA A 576 1.55 -11.72 12.99
CA ALA A 576 0.47 -10.75 12.88
C ALA A 576 -0.74 -11.10 13.77
N ILE A 577 -1.20 -12.35 13.73
CA ILE A 577 -2.32 -12.85 14.58
C ILE A 577 -2.00 -12.80 16.08
N LEU A 578 -0.72 -12.74 16.46
CA LEU A 578 -0.29 -12.58 17.85
C LEU A 578 -0.05 -11.11 18.25
N GLY A 579 -0.53 -10.16 17.44
CA GLY A 579 -0.44 -8.72 17.69
C GLY A 579 0.85 -8.06 17.19
N GLY A 580 1.61 -8.73 16.32
CA GLY A 580 2.78 -8.13 15.69
C GLY A 580 2.40 -7.07 14.67
N SER A 581 2.95 -5.86 14.80
CA SER A 581 2.63 -4.72 13.94
C SER A 581 3.48 -4.61 12.68
N PHE A 582 4.42 -5.53 12.45
CA PHE A 582 5.38 -5.42 11.34
C PHE A 582 4.67 -5.37 9.99
N PHE A 583 3.74 -6.30 9.75
CA PHE A 583 2.97 -6.31 8.50
C PHE A 583 2.23 -4.99 8.27
N ALA A 584 1.39 -4.57 9.22
CA ALA A 584 0.62 -3.33 9.10
C ALA A 584 1.50 -2.09 8.85
N THR A 585 2.64 -1.99 9.54
CA THR A 585 3.45 -0.75 9.56
C THR A 585 4.61 -0.73 8.57
N GLN A 586 5.13 -1.89 8.14
CA GLN A 586 6.34 -2.01 7.32
C GLN A 586 6.12 -2.76 6.00
N GLN A 587 4.91 -3.25 5.71
CA GLN A 587 4.55 -3.85 4.42
C GLN A 587 3.28 -3.19 3.88
N LEU A 588 2.17 -3.32 4.60
CA LEU A 588 0.86 -2.85 4.16
C LEU A 588 0.81 -1.32 3.97
N THR A 589 1.16 -0.54 5.01
CA THR A 589 1.09 0.92 4.92
C THR A 589 2.08 1.51 3.90
N PRO A 590 3.33 1.01 3.77
CA PRO A 590 4.19 1.39 2.65
C PRO A 590 3.58 1.12 1.27
N MET A 591 2.96 -0.04 1.03
CA MET A 591 2.25 -0.33 -0.21
C MET A 591 1.11 0.68 -0.45
N TYR A 592 0.31 1.01 0.57
CA TYR A 592 -0.71 2.05 0.46
C TYR A 592 -0.15 3.43 0.14
N ASN A 593 0.98 3.81 0.75
CA ASN A 593 1.63 5.07 0.44
C ASN A 593 2.13 5.11 -1.01
N GLN A 594 2.56 3.97 -1.55
CA GLN A 594 2.97 3.84 -2.94
C GLN A 594 1.80 3.92 -3.91
N ALA A 595 0.72 3.18 -3.67
CA ALA A 595 -0.51 3.31 -4.45
C ALA A 595 -1.08 4.73 -4.38
N ALA A 596 -1.08 5.36 -3.20
CA ALA A 596 -1.51 6.75 -3.03
C ALA A 596 -0.67 7.73 -3.87
N ALA A 597 0.66 7.57 -3.89
CA ALA A 597 1.54 8.41 -4.71
C ALA A 597 1.23 8.27 -6.21
N ALA A 598 0.90 7.07 -6.67
CA ALA A 598 0.49 6.80 -8.05
C ALA A 598 -0.90 7.39 -8.37
N ILE A 599 -1.90 7.11 -7.53
CA ILE A 599 -3.25 7.66 -7.68
C ILE A 599 -3.23 9.20 -7.71
N ARG A 600 -2.48 9.84 -6.80
CA ARG A 600 -2.40 11.30 -6.70
C ARG A 600 -1.67 11.97 -7.87
N ALA A 601 -0.95 11.21 -8.71
CA ALA A 601 -0.36 11.72 -9.95
C ALA A 601 -1.42 12.14 -10.99
N VAL A 602 -2.61 11.54 -10.90
CA VAL A 602 -3.70 11.65 -11.87
C VAL A 602 -5.05 12.03 -11.25
N ASP A 603 -5.29 11.70 -9.98
CA ASP A 603 -6.48 12.08 -9.21
C ASP A 603 -6.10 12.68 -7.83
N PRO A 604 -6.14 14.01 -7.68
CA PRO A 604 -5.75 14.66 -6.43
C PRO A 604 -6.82 14.61 -5.32
N ASN A 605 -8.06 14.19 -5.60
CA ASN A 605 -9.21 14.48 -4.73
C ASN A 605 -9.93 13.24 -4.21
N THR A 606 -10.08 12.17 -5.01
CA THR A 606 -10.91 11.03 -4.63
C THR A 606 -10.34 10.35 -3.38
N PRO A 607 -11.15 10.13 -2.31
CA PRO A 607 -10.68 9.50 -1.08
C PRO A 607 -10.12 8.09 -1.29
N LEU A 608 -9.10 7.73 -0.51
CA LEU A 608 -8.56 6.37 -0.47
C LEU A 608 -9.18 5.63 0.72
N TYR A 609 -9.88 4.53 0.44
CA TYR A 609 -10.38 3.60 1.43
C TYR A 609 -9.26 2.59 1.69
N LEU A 610 -8.80 2.55 2.93
CA LEU A 610 -7.62 1.76 3.32
C LEU A 610 -8.02 0.74 4.38
N GLU A 611 -7.96 -0.53 4.02
CA GLU A 611 -8.27 -1.63 4.91
C GLU A 611 -7.11 -1.96 5.87
N PRO A 612 -7.39 -2.32 7.15
CA PRO A 612 -6.43 -2.98 8.00
C PRO A 612 -6.11 -4.40 7.48
N PRO A 613 -5.16 -5.14 8.11
CA PRO A 613 -4.91 -6.53 7.77
C PRO A 613 -6.19 -7.40 7.78
N ASN A 614 -6.19 -8.45 6.96
CA ASN A 614 -7.23 -9.48 6.83
C ASN A 614 -8.00 -9.77 8.15
N PRO A 615 -9.33 -10.00 8.14
CA PRO A 615 -10.15 -10.07 9.35
C PRO A 615 -9.65 -11.04 10.42
N ALA A 616 -9.06 -12.18 10.06
CA ALA A 616 -8.50 -13.09 11.07
C ALA A 616 -7.36 -12.45 11.89
N VAL A 617 -6.61 -11.54 11.29
CA VAL A 617 -5.52 -10.77 11.91
C VAL A 617 -6.05 -9.67 12.84
N THR A 618 -7.29 -9.21 12.68
CA THR A 618 -7.91 -8.20 13.54
C THR A 618 -8.82 -8.83 14.61
N GLU A 619 -9.59 -9.86 14.26
CA GLU A 619 -10.54 -10.56 15.12
C GLU A 619 -9.87 -11.41 16.19
N ILE A 620 -8.86 -12.23 15.84
CA ILE A 620 -8.23 -13.16 16.79
C ILE A 620 -7.51 -12.40 17.92
N PRO A 621 -6.67 -11.38 17.65
CA PRO A 621 -6.08 -10.60 18.74
C PRO A 621 -7.17 -9.89 19.57
N THR A 622 -8.23 -9.39 18.94
CA THR A 622 -9.38 -8.79 19.61
C THR A 622 -10.05 -9.77 20.59
N LEU A 623 -10.26 -11.03 20.17
CA LEU A 623 -10.77 -12.10 21.02
C LEU A 623 -9.86 -12.36 22.23
N LEU A 624 -8.55 -12.34 22.01
CA LEU A 624 -7.50 -12.56 23.01
C LEU A 624 -7.22 -11.33 23.91
N GLY A 625 -7.79 -10.16 23.58
CA GLY A 625 -7.53 -8.90 24.29
C GLY A 625 -6.13 -8.33 24.04
N ILE A 626 -5.55 -8.64 22.89
CA ILE A 626 -4.25 -8.13 22.44
C ILE A 626 -4.50 -6.87 21.59
N PRO A 627 -3.71 -5.79 21.76
CA PRO A 627 -3.79 -4.62 20.88
C PRO A 627 -3.57 -4.99 19.41
N VAL A 628 -4.43 -4.47 18.52
CA VAL A 628 -4.34 -4.64 17.07
C VAL A 628 -3.69 -3.38 16.48
N ALA A 629 -2.70 -3.57 15.60
CA ALA A 629 -2.22 -2.49 14.75
C ALA A 629 -3.05 -2.50 13.46
N LEU A 630 -3.87 -1.46 13.26
CA LEU A 630 -4.67 -1.33 12.04
C LEU A 630 -3.77 -0.88 10.88
N LEU A 631 -3.22 0.34 10.97
CA LEU A 631 -2.33 0.93 9.97
C LEU A 631 -1.16 1.65 10.63
N GLY A 632 -0.08 1.85 9.86
CA GLY A 632 1.05 2.72 10.18
C GLY A 632 0.78 4.18 9.79
N HIS A 633 1.85 4.91 9.50
CA HIS A 633 1.75 6.31 9.06
C HIS A 633 1.40 6.39 7.56
N VAL A 634 0.20 6.89 7.26
CA VAL A 634 -0.28 7.12 5.89
C VAL A 634 0.08 8.54 5.45
N ASN A 635 0.65 8.69 4.26
CA ASN A 635 1.15 9.92 3.67
C ASN A 635 0.13 10.60 2.74
N ASP A 636 -1.17 10.37 2.97
CA ASP A 636 -2.26 10.99 2.21
C ASP A 636 -3.28 11.62 3.18
N PRO A 637 -3.73 12.86 2.94
CA PRO A 637 -4.69 13.52 3.82
C PRO A 637 -6.15 13.11 3.56
N ASN A 638 -6.45 12.52 2.41
CA ASN A 638 -7.80 12.22 1.94
C ASN A 638 -8.05 10.70 2.02
N VAL A 639 -8.06 10.18 3.25
CA VAL A 639 -8.23 8.75 3.52
C VAL A 639 -9.47 8.47 4.36
N VAL A 640 -10.00 7.27 4.18
CA VAL A 640 -11.09 6.67 4.95
C VAL A 640 -10.59 5.34 5.48
N LEU A 641 -10.77 5.07 6.77
CA LEU A 641 -10.54 3.73 7.30
C LEU A 641 -11.71 2.84 6.84
N ALA A 642 -11.40 1.91 5.95
CA ALA A 642 -12.24 0.80 5.55
C ALA A 642 -11.99 -0.35 6.52
N PHE A 643 -13.00 -1.01 7.09
CA PHE A 643 -12.77 -2.15 7.98
C PHE A 643 -13.92 -3.14 7.89
N HIS A 644 -13.56 -4.43 7.97
CA HIS A 644 -14.54 -5.50 7.98
C HIS A 644 -14.94 -5.85 9.42
N ASP A 645 -16.23 -6.12 9.62
CA ASP A 645 -16.79 -6.56 10.90
C ASP A 645 -17.50 -7.90 10.76
N TYR A 646 -16.70 -8.97 10.66
CA TYR A 646 -17.21 -10.33 10.69
C TYR A 646 -17.20 -10.89 12.11
N CYS A 647 -18.31 -11.52 12.49
CA CYS A 647 -18.40 -12.29 13.72
C CYS A 647 -17.89 -13.75 13.62
N GLY A 648 -17.40 -14.18 12.46
CA GLY A 648 -17.09 -15.58 12.12
C GLY A 648 -18.28 -16.52 12.37
N PRO A 649 -18.09 -17.87 12.41
CA PRO A 649 -19.16 -18.80 12.80
C PRO A 649 -19.52 -18.71 14.30
N ILE A 650 -19.00 -17.71 15.01
CA ILE A 650 -19.00 -17.61 16.47
C ILE A 650 -20.20 -16.77 16.93
N GLY A 651 -21.40 -17.34 16.76
CA GLY A 651 -22.65 -16.69 17.15
C GLY A 651 -22.77 -16.34 18.65
N GLY A 652 -23.89 -15.71 19.02
CA GLY A 652 -24.22 -15.41 20.41
C GLY A 652 -23.46 -14.21 20.99
N ALA A 653 -23.00 -14.32 22.25
CA ALA A 653 -22.36 -13.23 23.00
C ALA A 653 -20.94 -12.90 22.55
N LEU A 654 -20.28 -13.84 21.84
CA LEU A 654 -18.91 -13.66 21.39
C LEU A 654 -18.84 -12.81 20.12
N CYS A 655 -19.75 -13.05 19.16
CA CYS A 655 -20.01 -12.13 18.06
C CYS A 655 -20.24 -10.69 18.55
N THR A 656 -21.16 -10.47 19.51
CA THR A 656 -21.39 -9.13 20.06
C THR A 656 -20.12 -8.49 20.61
N LYS A 657 -19.23 -9.26 21.22
CA LYS A 657 -17.97 -8.73 21.75
C LYS A 657 -17.00 -8.35 20.62
N ILE A 658 -16.88 -9.19 19.59
CA ILE A 658 -16.01 -8.94 18.43
C ILE A 658 -16.48 -7.66 17.72
N ALA A 659 -17.73 -7.62 17.28
CA ALA A 659 -18.30 -6.49 16.54
C ALA A 659 -18.18 -5.16 17.29
N ASN A 660 -18.59 -5.13 18.56
CA ASN A 660 -18.42 -3.91 19.36
C ASN A 660 -16.95 -3.50 19.54
N THR A 661 -16.02 -4.46 19.59
CA THR A 661 -14.60 -4.13 19.79
C THR A 661 -13.96 -3.63 18.50
N LEU A 662 -14.28 -4.22 17.36
CA LEU A 662 -13.81 -3.76 16.05
C LEU A 662 -14.34 -2.35 15.76
N ALA A 663 -15.64 -2.10 15.92
CA ALA A 663 -16.23 -0.77 15.76
C ALA A 663 -15.61 0.28 16.71
N VAL A 664 -15.33 -0.07 17.98
CA VAL A 664 -14.60 0.82 18.90
C VAL A 664 -13.18 1.11 18.43
N GLN A 665 -12.46 0.10 17.92
CA GLN A 665 -11.11 0.27 17.41
C GLN A 665 -11.10 1.21 16.20
N ALA A 666 -12.00 0.99 15.24
CA ALA A 666 -12.18 1.85 14.08
C ALA A 666 -12.52 3.30 14.50
N GLN A 667 -13.45 3.47 15.44
CA GLN A 667 -13.80 4.80 15.98
C GLN A 667 -12.60 5.50 16.63
N ASN A 668 -11.77 4.77 17.39
CA ASN A 668 -10.59 5.34 18.04
C ASN A 668 -9.54 5.74 16.99
N TYR A 669 -9.36 4.93 15.95
CA TYR A 669 -8.48 5.25 14.83
C TYR A 669 -8.97 6.52 14.12
N SER A 670 -10.24 6.55 13.72
CA SER A 670 -10.91 7.69 13.10
C SER A 670 -10.69 8.99 13.89
N LYS A 671 -10.90 8.98 15.22
CA LYS A 671 -10.70 10.16 16.07
C LYS A 671 -9.23 10.57 16.22
N SER A 672 -8.32 9.61 16.33
CA SER A 672 -6.89 9.89 16.53
C SER A 672 -6.20 10.38 15.27
N HIS A 673 -6.69 9.98 14.10
CA HIS A 673 -6.15 10.38 12.79
C HIS A 673 -6.99 11.45 12.10
N ASN A 674 -8.16 11.80 12.65
CA ASN A 674 -9.09 12.79 12.10
C ASN A 674 -9.54 12.43 10.67
N VAL A 675 -9.97 11.17 10.49
CA VAL A 675 -10.43 10.60 9.21
C VAL A 675 -11.76 9.88 9.41
N PRO A 676 -12.62 9.75 8.39
CA PRO A 676 -13.82 8.92 8.47
C PRO A 676 -13.47 7.43 8.64
N ALA A 677 -14.43 6.66 9.16
CA ALA A 677 -14.38 5.21 9.18
C ALA A 677 -15.68 4.64 8.63
N VAL A 678 -15.57 3.60 7.81
CA VAL A 678 -16.68 2.91 7.13
C VAL A 678 -16.51 1.42 7.37
N MET A 679 -17.61 0.75 7.72
CA MET A 679 -17.67 -0.71 7.85
C MET A 679 -18.08 -1.31 6.50
N ASP A 680 -17.14 -1.48 5.60
CA ASP A 680 -17.38 -1.76 4.19
C ASP A 680 -17.58 -3.24 3.84
N GLU A 681 -17.36 -4.14 4.80
CA GLU A 681 -17.93 -5.47 4.77
C GLU A 681 -18.37 -5.95 6.16
N PHE A 682 -19.49 -6.65 6.20
CA PHE A 682 -20.01 -7.44 7.31
C PHE A 682 -21.09 -8.39 6.78
N GLY A 683 -21.60 -9.29 7.62
CA GLY A 683 -22.69 -10.18 7.24
C GLY A 683 -22.21 -11.53 6.71
N ALA A 684 -22.43 -11.80 5.42
CA ALA A 684 -22.27 -13.13 4.80
C ALA A 684 -23.13 -14.22 5.48
N THR A 685 -24.35 -13.87 5.86
CA THR A 685 -25.24 -14.75 6.64
C THR A 685 -26.71 -14.41 6.46
N SER A 686 -27.57 -15.39 6.69
CA SER A 686 -29.02 -15.19 6.86
C SER A 686 -29.47 -15.24 8.33
N ASP A 687 -28.52 -15.25 9.29
CA ASP A 687 -28.84 -15.15 10.72
C ASP A 687 -29.13 -13.69 11.09
N ALA A 688 -30.42 -13.39 11.20
CA ALA A 688 -30.93 -12.08 11.61
C ALA A 688 -30.27 -11.53 12.88
N SER A 689 -29.93 -12.39 13.84
CA SER A 689 -29.32 -11.95 15.09
C SER A 689 -27.88 -11.49 14.92
N ILE A 690 -27.15 -12.07 13.97
CA ILE A 690 -25.77 -11.68 13.67
C ILE A 690 -25.79 -10.35 12.92
N LEU A 691 -26.53 -10.26 11.81
CA LEU A 691 -26.68 -9.03 11.01
C LEU A 691 -27.09 -7.83 11.87
N THR A 692 -28.12 -8.00 12.72
CA THR A 692 -28.58 -6.91 13.59
C THR A 692 -27.50 -6.43 14.57
N LYS A 693 -26.62 -7.34 15.04
CA LYS A 693 -25.55 -6.97 15.99
C LYS A 693 -24.42 -6.21 15.32
N GLU A 694 -24.02 -6.61 14.12
CA GLU A 694 -22.99 -5.96 13.33
C GLU A 694 -23.47 -4.56 12.92
N MET A 695 -24.69 -4.44 12.37
CA MET A 695 -25.32 -3.13 12.10
C MET A 695 -25.38 -2.23 13.34
N ALA A 696 -25.82 -2.78 14.48
CA ALA A 696 -25.88 -2.02 15.72
C ALA A 696 -24.50 -1.56 16.24
N ALA A 697 -23.43 -2.27 15.89
CA ALA A 697 -22.07 -1.87 16.24
C ALA A 697 -21.62 -0.64 15.42
N GLY A 698 -21.97 -0.59 14.13
CA GLY A 698 -21.79 0.58 13.26
C GLY A 698 -22.66 1.78 13.67
N ASP A 699 -23.96 1.56 13.88
CA ASP A 699 -24.93 2.59 14.28
C ASP A 699 -24.52 3.31 15.57
N ARG A 700 -23.93 2.58 16.52
CA ARG A 700 -23.43 3.12 17.79
C ARG A 700 -22.43 4.27 17.59
N TYR A 701 -21.70 4.25 16.48
CA TYR A 701 -20.70 5.24 16.11
C TYR A 701 -21.08 6.05 14.87
N LEU A 702 -22.33 5.90 14.40
CA LEU A 702 -22.89 6.64 13.27
C LEU A 702 -22.08 6.38 11.98
N MET A 703 -21.58 5.15 11.83
CA MET A 703 -20.76 4.74 10.70
C MET A 703 -21.60 4.36 9.49
N SER A 704 -21.06 4.64 8.32
CA SER A 704 -21.55 4.07 7.06
C SER A 704 -21.16 2.60 6.95
N TRP A 705 -21.87 1.82 6.13
CA TRP A 705 -21.56 0.42 5.91
C TRP A 705 -21.96 -0.11 4.53
N SER A 706 -21.32 -1.21 4.11
CA SER A 706 -21.74 -2.03 2.96
C SER A 706 -21.81 -3.50 3.39
N GLU A 707 -22.94 -4.16 3.13
CA GLU A 707 -23.14 -5.57 3.52
C GLU A 707 -22.60 -6.52 2.45
N TRP A 708 -22.09 -7.68 2.88
CA TRP A 708 -21.70 -8.78 1.99
C TRP A 708 -22.85 -9.82 1.92
N ALA A 709 -23.57 -9.97 0.81
CA ALA A 709 -23.42 -9.27 -0.48
C ALA A 709 -24.73 -9.19 -1.29
N TYR A 710 -24.72 -8.40 -2.39
CA TYR A 710 -25.88 -8.32 -3.29
C TYR A 710 -26.29 -9.69 -3.84
N THR A 711 -25.31 -10.48 -4.33
CA THR A 711 -25.54 -11.81 -4.87
C THR A 711 -24.37 -12.75 -4.59
N GLY A 712 -24.65 -14.05 -4.48
CA GLY A 712 -23.62 -15.11 -4.44
C GLY A 712 -23.26 -15.64 -5.83
N VAL A 713 -23.88 -15.15 -6.90
CA VAL A 713 -23.59 -15.61 -8.26
C VAL A 713 -22.19 -15.18 -8.69
N GLY A 714 -21.32 -16.16 -8.91
CA GLY A 714 -19.93 -15.92 -9.28
C GLY A 714 -18.99 -15.80 -8.10
N ASP A 715 -19.48 -15.91 -6.85
CA ASP A 715 -18.61 -16.02 -5.69
C ASP A 715 -18.04 -17.44 -5.56
N VAL A 716 -16.72 -17.54 -5.58
CA VAL A 716 -15.96 -18.79 -5.46
C VAL A 716 -15.26 -18.95 -4.11
N THR A 717 -15.32 -17.91 -3.28
CA THR A 717 -14.58 -17.77 -2.02
C THR A 717 -15.48 -17.40 -0.83
N GLY A 718 -16.79 -17.25 -1.00
CA GLY A 718 -17.74 -16.96 0.07
C GLY A 718 -18.63 -18.12 0.55
N SER A 719 -19.83 -17.77 1.00
CA SER A 719 -20.93 -18.68 1.35
C SER A 719 -22.16 -18.39 0.47
N PRO A 720 -22.08 -18.70 -0.84
CA PRO A 720 -23.03 -18.20 -1.86
C PRO A 720 -24.48 -18.63 -1.62
N ASP A 721 -24.70 -19.71 -0.86
CA ASP A 721 -26.03 -20.21 -0.53
C ASP A 721 -26.77 -19.35 0.51
N VAL A 722 -26.10 -18.47 1.26
CA VAL A 722 -26.68 -17.77 2.43
C VAL A 722 -26.33 -16.29 2.55
N GLU A 723 -25.41 -15.77 1.74
CA GLU A 723 -24.95 -14.37 1.76
C GLU A 723 -25.72 -13.44 0.82
N ALA A 724 -26.46 -13.99 -0.15
CA ALA A 724 -27.13 -13.21 -1.18
C ALA A 724 -28.36 -12.45 -0.66
N LEU A 725 -28.45 -11.15 -0.96
CA LEU A 725 -29.68 -10.39 -0.90
C LEU A 725 -30.62 -10.74 -2.07
N VAL A 726 -30.06 -10.93 -3.27
CA VAL A 726 -30.74 -11.37 -4.50
C VAL A 726 -30.06 -12.63 -5.03
N TYR A 727 -30.84 -13.71 -5.15
CA TYR A 727 -30.29 -15.04 -5.43
C TYR A 727 -29.82 -15.23 -6.87
N ASP A 728 -30.55 -14.70 -7.85
CA ASP A 728 -30.23 -14.78 -9.27
C ASP A 728 -30.48 -13.42 -9.95
N PRO A 729 -29.43 -12.63 -10.24
CA PRO A 729 -29.56 -11.33 -10.90
C PRO A 729 -30.10 -11.40 -12.33
N THR A 730 -30.15 -12.58 -12.95
CA THR A 730 -30.77 -12.73 -14.29
C THR A 730 -32.31 -12.68 -14.23
N LEU A 731 -32.88 -12.78 -13.04
CA LEU A 731 -34.31 -12.67 -12.76
C LEU A 731 -34.63 -11.34 -12.08
N PRO A 732 -35.84 -10.78 -12.25
CA PRO A 732 -36.23 -9.57 -11.53
C PRO A 732 -36.07 -9.74 -10.00
N PRO A 733 -35.57 -8.73 -9.27
CA PRO A 733 -35.35 -8.80 -7.82
C PRO A 733 -36.67 -8.65 -7.04
N VAL A 734 -37.55 -9.65 -7.17
CA VAL A 734 -38.87 -9.70 -6.55
C VAL A 734 -39.21 -11.10 -6.05
N GLY A 735 -40.13 -11.19 -5.09
CA GLY A 735 -40.69 -12.46 -4.63
C GLY A 735 -39.61 -13.41 -4.10
N ASP A 736 -39.65 -14.67 -4.54
CA ASP A 736 -38.76 -15.73 -4.08
C ASP A 736 -37.28 -15.53 -4.50
N ASN A 737 -37.00 -14.57 -5.39
CA ASN A 737 -35.62 -14.23 -5.78
C ASN A 737 -34.91 -13.31 -4.77
N VAL A 738 -35.62 -12.80 -3.77
CA VAL A 738 -35.09 -11.87 -2.78
C VAL A 738 -35.06 -12.54 -1.41
N ASN A 739 -33.95 -12.40 -0.70
CA ASN A 739 -33.86 -12.76 0.71
C ASN A 739 -34.61 -11.73 1.55
N THR A 740 -35.93 -11.89 1.66
CA THR A 740 -36.80 -10.93 2.38
C THR A 740 -36.46 -10.80 3.86
N GLY A 741 -35.83 -11.82 4.45
CA GLY A 741 -35.40 -11.80 5.85
C GLY A 741 -34.24 -10.83 6.06
N ASN A 742 -33.21 -10.91 5.22
CA ASN A 742 -32.09 -9.96 5.24
C ASN A 742 -32.56 -8.56 4.81
N LEU A 743 -33.40 -8.46 3.77
CA LEU A 743 -33.90 -7.18 3.29
C LEU A 743 -34.62 -6.38 4.40
N ALA A 744 -35.48 -7.04 5.20
CA ALA A 744 -36.19 -6.40 6.32
C ALA A 744 -35.30 -6.02 7.52
N ILE A 745 -34.00 -6.30 7.46
CA ILE A 745 -33.02 -5.87 8.45
C ILE A 745 -32.16 -4.77 7.85
N LEU A 746 -31.63 -5.00 6.65
CA LEU A 746 -30.73 -4.09 5.96
C LEU A 746 -31.43 -2.82 5.46
N ALA A 747 -32.71 -2.89 5.08
CA ALA A 747 -33.52 -1.74 4.67
C ALA A 747 -34.05 -0.90 5.86
N SER A 748 -33.39 -0.98 7.03
CA SER A 748 -33.71 -0.17 8.21
C SER A 748 -33.67 1.33 7.87
N PRO A 749 -34.60 2.16 8.40
CA PRO A 749 -34.57 3.60 8.16
C PRO A 749 -33.31 4.24 8.73
N TYR A 750 -32.74 5.23 8.03
CA TYR A 750 -31.52 5.91 8.44
C TYR A 750 -31.40 7.31 7.81
N PRO A 751 -30.63 8.24 8.40
CA PRO A 751 -30.43 9.56 7.81
C PRO A 751 -29.41 9.48 6.66
N GLN A 752 -29.77 9.89 5.44
CA GLN A 752 -28.86 9.83 4.28
C GLN A 752 -28.04 11.12 4.11
N LEU A 753 -28.72 12.27 4.22
CA LEU A 753 -28.13 13.61 4.03
C LEU A 753 -28.59 14.51 5.17
N VAL A 754 -27.66 15.03 5.97
CA VAL A 754 -27.99 15.78 7.18
C VAL A 754 -27.46 17.20 7.07
N SER A 755 -28.36 18.19 7.05
CA SER A 755 -28.02 19.61 7.21
C SER A 755 -27.70 19.93 8.66
N GLY A 756 -26.65 19.28 9.17
CA GLY A 756 -26.26 19.36 10.56
C GLY A 756 -25.25 18.30 10.98
N THR A 757 -25.04 18.19 12.28
CA THR A 757 -24.20 17.15 12.90
C THR A 757 -25.10 16.09 13.54
N PRO A 758 -25.08 14.83 13.09
CA PRO A 758 -25.80 13.74 13.73
C PRO A 758 -25.41 13.58 15.20
N ASN A 759 -26.40 13.46 16.09
CA ASN A 759 -26.16 13.15 17.50
C ASN A 759 -26.35 11.66 17.78
N SER A 760 -27.40 11.06 17.22
CA SER A 760 -27.76 9.65 17.38
C SER A 760 -28.89 9.25 16.43
N TRP A 761 -28.92 7.99 16.00
CA TRP A 761 -30.14 7.34 15.53
C TRP A 761 -30.31 5.95 16.13
N SER A 762 -31.52 5.40 16.04
CA SER A 762 -31.78 3.99 16.30
C SER A 762 -33.05 3.54 15.61
N PHE A 763 -33.12 2.28 15.22
CA PHE A 763 -34.34 1.64 14.75
C PHE A 763 -34.68 0.45 15.67
N ASN A 764 -35.82 0.54 16.37
CA ASN A 764 -36.23 -0.47 17.33
C ASN A 764 -37.74 -0.71 17.26
N ASN A 765 -38.15 -1.97 17.13
CA ASN A 765 -39.57 -2.37 17.11
C ASN A 765 -40.42 -1.54 16.12
N GLY A 766 -39.91 -1.29 14.92
CA GLY A 766 -40.58 -0.50 13.88
C GLY A 766 -40.56 1.02 14.11
N THR A 767 -39.95 1.50 15.19
CA THR A 767 -39.81 2.95 15.46
C THR A 767 -38.38 3.40 15.17
N PHE A 768 -38.25 4.41 14.32
CA PHE A 768 -36.98 5.07 14.03
C PHE A 768 -36.90 6.40 14.78
N ASP A 769 -35.85 6.56 15.58
CA ASP A 769 -35.56 7.77 16.34
C ASP A 769 -34.26 8.38 15.80
N PHE A 770 -34.27 9.67 15.47
CA PHE A 770 -33.10 10.39 14.98
C PHE A 770 -33.02 11.79 15.58
N SER A 771 -31.81 12.24 15.92
CA SER A 771 -31.57 13.63 16.30
C SER A 771 -30.25 14.17 15.75
N TYR A 772 -30.25 15.46 15.41
CA TYR A 772 -29.07 16.17 14.91
C TYR A 772 -29.06 17.63 15.36
N SER A 773 -27.86 18.17 15.54
CA SER A 773 -27.63 19.61 15.72
C SER A 773 -27.66 20.30 14.35
N THR A 774 -28.15 21.54 14.27
CA THR A 774 -28.07 22.34 13.02
C THR A 774 -26.68 22.90 12.75
N ALA A 775 -25.70 22.66 13.64
CA ALA A 775 -24.30 23.01 13.44
C ALA A 775 -23.62 22.15 12.36
N LYS A 776 -22.77 22.76 11.53
CA LYS A 776 -21.87 22.06 10.60
C LYS A 776 -20.77 21.34 11.37
N VAL A 777 -20.40 20.15 10.90
CA VAL A 777 -19.39 19.28 11.54
C VAL A 777 -17.97 19.87 11.52
N ASP A 778 -17.68 20.74 10.55
CA ASP A 778 -16.40 21.46 10.44
C ASP A 778 -16.26 22.65 11.40
N GLY A 779 -17.33 22.97 12.15
CA GLY A 779 -17.37 24.11 13.06
C GLY A 779 -17.51 25.48 12.39
N SER A 780 -17.78 25.54 11.08
CA SER A 780 -17.89 26.80 10.32
C SER A 780 -19.19 27.61 10.61
N GLY A 781 -20.13 27.03 11.35
CA GLY A 781 -21.36 27.69 11.76
C GLY A 781 -22.54 26.73 11.81
N ALA A 782 -23.76 27.26 11.70
CA ALA A 782 -24.99 26.48 11.54
C ALA A 782 -25.51 26.58 10.11
N PHE A 783 -26.24 25.55 9.68
CA PHE A 783 -27.05 25.63 8.48
C PHE A 783 -28.15 26.69 8.61
N ALA A 784 -28.57 27.24 7.48
CA ALA A 784 -29.63 28.25 7.44
C ALA A 784 -30.98 27.66 7.89
N ASP A 785 -31.87 28.54 8.33
CA ASP A 785 -33.27 28.18 8.58
C ASP A 785 -33.89 27.56 7.32
N GLY A 786 -34.64 26.48 7.49
CA GLY A 786 -35.25 25.73 6.39
C GLY A 786 -34.29 24.81 5.63
N ALA A 787 -33.07 24.60 6.12
CA ALA A 787 -32.14 23.63 5.54
C ALA A 787 -32.72 22.21 5.61
N LEU A 788 -32.48 21.43 4.56
CA LEU A 788 -33.15 20.14 4.34
C LEU A 788 -32.28 18.97 4.79
N THR A 789 -32.90 18.02 5.47
CA THR A 789 -32.32 16.73 5.85
C THR A 789 -33.17 15.62 5.26
N THR A 790 -32.52 14.65 4.61
CA THR A 790 -33.17 13.49 3.96
C THR A 790 -32.93 12.23 4.79
N ILE A 791 -34.00 11.50 5.04
CA ILE A 791 -34.03 10.25 5.81
C ILE A 791 -34.64 9.18 4.89
N SER A 792 -33.94 8.05 4.76
CA SER A 792 -34.47 6.86 4.09
C SER A 792 -35.52 6.21 5.00
N VAL A 793 -36.71 5.96 4.45
CA VAL A 793 -37.86 5.32 5.13
C VAL A 793 -38.48 4.29 4.16
N PRO A 794 -37.82 3.15 3.93
CA PRO A 794 -38.23 2.20 2.89
C PRO A 794 -39.64 1.62 3.12
N ALA A 795 -40.34 1.34 2.03
CA ALA A 795 -41.72 0.82 2.09
C ALA A 795 -41.80 -0.60 2.69
N VAL A 796 -40.70 -1.38 2.62
CA VAL A 796 -40.62 -2.72 3.22
C VAL A 796 -40.76 -2.69 4.75
N GLU A 797 -40.27 -1.61 5.39
CA GLU A 797 -40.39 -1.40 6.85
C GLU A 797 -41.76 -0.85 7.26
N TYR A 798 -42.39 -0.07 6.38
CA TYR A 798 -43.68 0.58 6.63
C TYR A 798 -44.72 0.28 5.53
N PRO A 799 -45.11 -0.99 5.32
CA PRO A 799 -45.98 -1.38 4.20
C PRO A 799 -47.38 -0.77 4.29
N ASN A 800 -47.80 -0.34 5.48
CA ASN A 800 -49.09 0.32 5.73
C ASN A 800 -48.95 1.85 5.93
N GLY A 801 -47.78 2.41 5.62
CA GLY A 801 -47.45 3.80 5.88
C GLY A 801 -46.90 4.06 7.28
N TYR A 802 -46.50 5.31 7.52
CA TYR A 802 -45.89 5.75 8.77
C TYR A 802 -46.44 7.11 9.23
N THR A 803 -46.23 7.41 10.51
CA THR A 803 -46.45 8.73 11.11
C THR A 803 -45.10 9.32 11.51
N VAL A 804 -44.99 10.65 11.45
CA VAL A 804 -43.76 11.38 11.81
C VAL A 804 -44.06 12.42 12.87
N THR A 805 -43.27 12.42 13.94
CA THR A 805 -43.22 13.51 14.92
C THR A 805 -41.88 14.22 14.78
N VAL A 806 -41.92 15.54 14.58
CA VAL A 806 -40.70 16.37 14.45
C VAL A 806 -40.71 17.47 15.51
N THR A 807 -39.57 17.68 16.16
CA THR A 807 -39.30 18.84 17.03
C THR A 807 -38.14 19.63 16.45
N GLY A 808 -38.27 20.96 16.37
CA GLY A 808 -37.24 21.84 15.79
C GLY A 808 -37.20 21.84 14.25
N GLY A 809 -38.19 21.24 13.60
CA GLY A 809 -38.35 21.20 12.16
C GLY A 809 -39.73 20.70 11.77
N HIS A 810 -39.98 20.57 10.47
CA HIS A 810 -41.24 20.08 9.91
C HIS A 810 -41.01 19.25 8.64
N VAL A 811 -41.94 18.34 8.37
CA VAL A 811 -41.92 17.50 7.17
C VAL A 811 -42.29 18.33 5.94
N VAL A 812 -41.51 18.20 4.87
CA VAL A 812 -41.78 18.84 3.56
C VAL A 812 -41.95 17.86 2.41
N SER A 813 -41.60 16.58 2.61
CA SER A 813 -41.92 15.51 1.66
C SER A 813 -43.41 15.16 1.67
N THR A 814 -43.87 14.46 0.64
CA THR A 814 -45.23 13.92 0.60
C THR A 814 -45.42 12.85 1.68
N ALA A 815 -46.69 12.61 2.08
CA ALA A 815 -47.02 11.54 3.01
C ALA A 815 -46.51 10.18 2.50
N ASN A 816 -45.93 9.39 3.39
CA ASN A 816 -45.38 8.06 3.10
C ASN A 816 -44.29 8.04 2.00
N ALA A 817 -43.58 9.15 1.78
CA ALA A 817 -42.43 9.15 0.87
C ALA A 817 -41.31 8.22 1.39
N ALA A 818 -40.69 7.45 0.50
CA ALA A 818 -39.52 6.63 0.84
C ALA A 818 -38.30 7.48 1.23
N GLN A 819 -38.21 8.71 0.71
CA GLN A 819 -37.30 9.74 1.20
C GLN A 819 -38.10 10.77 2.01
N LEU A 820 -38.02 10.66 3.34
CA LEU A 820 -38.58 11.64 4.26
C LEU A 820 -37.67 12.87 4.32
N VAL A 821 -38.22 14.04 3.99
CA VAL A 821 -37.46 15.30 3.98
C VAL A 821 -37.95 16.21 5.10
N ILE A 822 -37.01 16.63 5.95
CA ILE A 822 -37.25 17.52 7.10
C ILE A 822 -36.57 18.86 6.85
N ALA A 823 -37.33 19.95 6.94
CA ALA A 823 -36.79 21.31 6.96
C ALA A 823 -36.61 21.77 8.42
N SER A 824 -35.46 22.37 8.74
CA SER A 824 -35.24 22.97 10.07
C SER A 824 -36.14 24.19 10.30
N ASP A 825 -36.68 24.33 11.52
CA ASP A 825 -37.43 25.52 11.92
C ASP A 825 -36.49 26.68 12.22
N SER A 826 -37.00 27.91 12.10
CA SER A 826 -36.20 29.10 12.33
C SER A 826 -35.63 29.15 13.75
N GLY A 827 -34.30 29.32 13.85
CA GLY A 827 -33.59 29.38 15.13
C GLY A 827 -33.48 28.05 15.89
N ALA A 828 -33.85 26.92 15.28
CA ALA A 828 -33.67 25.61 15.89
C ALA A 828 -32.17 25.27 16.01
N ALA A 829 -31.73 24.92 17.22
CA ALA A 829 -30.36 24.42 17.45
C ALA A 829 -30.26 22.90 17.29
N THR A 830 -31.38 22.18 17.40
CA THR A 830 -31.44 20.73 17.33
C THR A 830 -32.79 20.33 16.73
N VAL A 831 -32.76 19.28 15.92
CA VAL A 831 -33.94 18.66 15.34
C VAL A 831 -34.03 17.23 15.83
N SER A 832 -35.24 16.79 16.19
CA SER A 832 -35.53 15.41 16.55
C SER A 832 -36.68 14.89 15.71
N VAL A 833 -36.53 13.70 15.16
CA VAL A 833 -37.48 13.03 14.27
C VAL A 833 -37.78 11.65 14.84
N VAL A 834 -39.07 11.34 14.96
CA VAL A 834 -39.55 10.00 15.31
C VAL A 834 -40.48 9.54 14.20
N VAL A 835 -40.17 8.39 13.61
CA VAL A 835 -41.00 7.72 12.59
C VAL A 835 -41.56 6.45 13.21
N SER A 836 -42.88 6.29 13.18
CA SER A 836 -43.57 5.13 13.75
C SER A 836 -44.58 4.56 12.74
N PRO A 837 -44.95 3.27 12.83
CA PRO A 837 -46.00 2.71 12.00
C PRO A 837 -47.32 3.49 12.15
N ALA A 838 -48.10 3.59 11.06
CA ALA A 838 -49.34 4.36 11.00
C ALA A 838 -50.50 3.82 11.86
#